data_AF-A0ABD6FB89-F1
#
_entry.id   AF-A0ABD6FB89-F1
#
_cell.length_a   1.000
_cell.length_b   1.000
_cell.length_c   1.000
_cell.angle_alpha   90.00
_cell.angle_beta   90.00
_cell.angle_gamma   90.00
#
_symmetry.space_group_name_H-M   'P 1'
#
loop_
_entity.id
_entity.type
_entity.pdbx_description
1 polymer ?
#
loop_
_entity_poly.entity_id
_entity_poly.type
_entity_poly.pdbx_seq_one_letter_code
_entity_poly.pdbx_strand_id
1 'polypeptide(L)'
;MTATVPRLRLGSRPPERNVPANETLVMKLRHLRRRIALQQVFAELFEKRWMEPAIPLALLIGVFVFFSATTPGFASQENLLSTSAELAELSLVCLGMAVVVISGGIDLSVGSMFGLCNMAVILLVTLSGLPVPVAIALGLLIGALLGSVNGSIVAYLKARPFLTTLVTLIIFRGVLNLLDLNYSAQTATVFVTDPVWEWFGTGKVAGIPFSFVTLIGVLIVGHIVLSRSRLGWHITAVGASRRAARHAGIRVERVLLISYVFSGLLCALAAIFYASRLSSASARVGEGMELTVLTAVILGGISLSGGKGTVWRAFIGAATISLLGKGLLLMNVGGEVFQTVLAAVLIVAVGLDLKWGKNRGKAIQKTYVNPTIVEYGELQDTRPGSGTRFEQNDRLVGAEAIGLGQVEGPEDVILDKQGRLYCGTRQGWILRFSGENFEHREIFARIGGHPLGLAFDAEENLVVCVAGMGLYAVTPQGEVRKLTDETNRNWLQLRDDSRLRLADDLDIAPDGKIYFSEATTRFEMADWILDGIEGRPNGRLLCYDPATGKTRTVIRNLVFPNGVCVSHDGKSLLIAQTWLCRILRFHIDGPDKGRLEVFMENFPGYLDNINRASDGAYWVALNGMRSPAYDLAMRMPTFRRRMMKRIPRDEWLYPSMNHGCVVKVSEQGEVLGTWWDPGGTAHATITSMREHGGYLYIGGLENNRIGRIKLDEAEPTASSSGRAVRSVAGSAAN
;
A
#
# COMPACT_ATOMS: atom_id res chain seq x y z
N MET A 1 26.29 -30.43 -6.40
CA MET A 1 26.91 -30.36 -5.06
C MET A 1 26.49 -29.05 -4.42
N THR A 2 25.55 -29.14 -3.49
CA THR A 2 24.84 -28.03 -2.84
C THR A 2 25.70 -27.46 -1.70
N ALA A 3 26.25 -26.26 -1.90
CA ALA A 3 26.90 -25.50 -0.83
C ALA A 3 25.83 -24.91 0.09
N THR A 4 25.78 -25.43 1.32
CA THR A 4 24.93 -25.00 2.41
C THR A 4 25.33 -23.59 2.88
N VAL A 5 24.43 -22.63 2.68
CA VAL A 5 24.51 -21.26 3.20
C VAL A 5 24.49 -21.29 4.75
N PRO A 6 25.38 -20.58 5.46
CA PRO A 6 25.32 -20.51 6.91
C PRO A 6 24.03 -19.78 7.33
N ARG A 7 23.16 -20.44 8.08
CA ARG A 7 22.05 -19.80 8.79
C ARG A 7 22.63 -18.79 9.77
N LEU A 8 22.34 -17.50 9.56
CA LEU A 8 22.50 -16.45 10.57
C LEU A 8 21.81 -16.92 11.85
N ARG A 9 22.60 -17.22 12.90
CA ARG A 9 22.06 -17.33 14.25
C ARG A 9 21.53 -15.96 14.61
N LEU A 10 20.22 -15.87 14.86
CA LEU A 10 19.61 -14.76 15.61
C LEU A 10 20.19 -14.79 17.03
N GLY A 11 21.43 -14.32 17.17
CA GLY A 11 22.11 -14.13 18.43
C GLY A 11 21.64 -12.82 19.04
N SER A 12 21.03 -12.93 20.22
CA SER A 12 20.76 -11.89 21.22
C SER A 12 20.09 -10.60 20.75
N ARG A 13 18.84 -10.45 21.22
CA ARG A 13 18.12 -9.23 21.62
C ARG A 13 18.86 -7.90 21.39
N PRO A 14 18.20 -6.85 20.86
CA PRO A 14 18.74 -5.49 20.97
C PRO A 14 19.04 -5.21 22.46
N PRO A 15 20.10 -4.46 22.81
CA PRO A 15 20.53 -4.31 24.19
C PRO A 15 19.34 -3.86 25.04
N GLU A 16 18.87 -4.83 25.83
CA GLU A 16 17.89 -4.66 26.87
C GLU A 16 18.58 -3.81 27.93
N ARG A 17 18.08 -2.59 28.11
CA ARG A 17 18.31 -1.74 29.29
C ARG A 17 18.29 -2.61 30.54
N ASN A 18 19.45 -3.03 31.08
CA ASN A 18 19.61 -3.92 32.26
C ASN A 18 18.27 -4.34 32.87
N VAL A 19 17.59 -5.28 32.21
CA VAL A 19 16.23 -5.66 32.61
C VAL A 19 16.41 -6.61 33.78
N PRO A 20 15.93 -6.28 35.00
CA PRO A 20 16.01 -7.21 36.10
C PRO A 20 15.34 -8.53 35.68
N ALA A 21 15.94 -9.66 36.03
CA ALA A 21 15.58 -11.02 35.57
C ALA A 21 14.10 -11.43 35.79
N ASN A 22 13.28 -10.58 36.41
CA ASN A 22 11.84 -10.73 36.62
C ASN A 22 11.02 -9.78 35.72
N GLU A 23 11.09 -10.00 34.41
CA GLU A 23 10.22 -9.30 33.47
C GLU A 23 8.80 -9.90 33.53
N THR A 24 7.83 -9.17 34.11
CA THR A 24 6.44 -9.63 34.22
C THR A 24 5.81 -9.84 32.84
N LEU A 25 4.91 -10.84 32.70
CA LEU A 25 4.19 -11.16 31.46
C LEU A 25 3.55 -9.90 30.81
N VAL A 26 3.12 -8.94 31.64
CA VAL A 26 2.54 -7.66 31.23
C VAL A 26 3.53 -6.79 30.45
N MET A 27 4.81 -6.75 30.84
CA MET A 27 5.84 -6.00 30.11
C MET A 27 6.15 -6.68 28.77
N LYS A 28 6.29 -8.00 28.74
CA LYS A 28 6.45 -8.77 27.49
C LYS A 28 5.28 -8.56 26.52
N LEU A 29 4.05 -8.57 27.01
CA LEU A 29 2.85 -8.26 26.22
C LEU A 29 2.81 -6.82 25.75
N ARG A 30 3.27 -5.85 26.56
CA ARG A 30 3.42 -4.44 26.14
C ARG A 30 4.46 -4.29 25.04
N HIS A 31 5.62 -4.95 25.13
CA HIS A 31 6.64 -4.95 24.08
C HIS A 31 6.17 -5.62 22.79
N LEU A 32 5.44 -6.74 22.90
CA LEU A 32 4.83 -7.40 21.75
C LEU A 32 3.78 -6.51 21.07
N ARG A 33 2.96 -5.79 21.85
CA ARG A 33 1.97 -4.81 21.36
C ARG A 33 2.60 -3.54 20.76
N ARG A 34 3.80 -3.15 21.21
CA ARG A 34 4.61 -2.09 20.57
C ARG A 34 5.09 -2.51 19.18
N ARG A 35 5.42 -3.80 18.98
CA ARG A 35 5.90 -4.34 17.69
C ARG A 35 4.79 -4.73 16.72
N ILE A 36 3.72 -5.37 17.20
CA ILE A 36 2.62 -5.86 16.34
C ILE A 36 1.46 -4.86 16.40
N ALA A 37 1.26 -4.10 15.32
CA ALA A 37 0.01 -3.40 15.13
C ALA A 37 -0.96 -4.26 14.32
N LEU A 38 -1.80 -5.01 15.03
CA LEU A 38 -2.95 -5.67 14.41
C LEU A 38 -3.79 -4.67 13.60
N GLN A 39 -3.92 -3.43 14.07
CA GLN A 39 -4.60 -2.36 13.32
C GLN A 39 -3.92 -2.02 11.98
N GLN A 40 -2.58 -2.04 11.93
CA GLN A 40 -1.84 -1.82 10.68
C GLN A 40 -1.99 -3.04 9.77
N VAL A 41 -1.85 -4.26 10.29
CA VAL A 41 -2.07 -5.49 9.52
C VAL A 41 -3.48 -5.48 8.91
N PHE A 42 -4.52 -5.20 9.70
CA PHE A 42 -5.88 -5.09 9.18
C PHE A 42 -6.03 -3.96 8.16
N ALA A 43 -5.43 -2.79 8.38
CA ALA A 43 -5.47 -1.69 7.40
C ALA A 43 -4.81 -2.10 6.07
N GLU A 44 -3.61 -2.67 6.11
CA GLU A 44 -2.89 -3.17 4.93
C GLU A 44 -3.65 -4.28 4.20
N LEU A 45 -4.30 -5.15 4.98
CA LEU A 45 -5.15 -6.23 4.50
C LEU A 45 -6.36 -5.61 3.78
N PHE A 46 -7.12 -4.70 4.41
CA PHE A 46 -8.28 -4.00 3.82
C PHE A 46 -7.94 -3.08 2.64
N GLU A 47 -6.68 -2.64 2.51
CA GLU A 47 -6.19 -1.95 1.31
C GLU A 47 -6.10 -2.87 0.09
N LYS A 48 -6.01 -4.19 0.27
CA LYS A 48 -5.91 -5.12 -0.85
C LYS A 48 -7.21 -5.27 -1.63
N ARG A 49 -7.11 -5.22 -2.96
CA ARG A 49 -8.23 -5.41 -3.90
C ARG A 49 -8.92 -6.78 -3.81
N TRP A 50 -8.27 -7.81 -3.27
CA TRP A 50 -8.89 -9.13 -3.10
C TRP A 50 -9.70 -9.25 -1.81
N MET A 51 -9.52 -8.32 -0.86
CA MET A 51 -10.31 -8.25 0.38
C MET A 51 -11.60 -7.45 0.26
N GLU A 52 -11.76 -6.82 -0.88
CA GLU A 52 -12.91 -6.04 -1.25
C GLU A 52 -14.27 -6.79 -1.25
N PRO A 53 -14.36 -8.13 -1.37
CA PRO A 53 -15.57 -8.90 -1.13
C PRO A 53 -15.65 -9.54 0.27
N ALA A 54 -14.76 -9.20 1.22
CA ALA A 54 -14.70 -9.87 2.53
C ALA A 54 -16.02 -9.79 3.32
N ILE A 55 -16.70 -8.64 3.27
CA ILE A 55 -18.00 -8.47 3.95
C ILE A 55 -19.09 -9.36 3.33
N PRO A 56 -19.34 -9.30 1.99
CA PRO A 56 -20.25 -10.23 1.33
C PRO A 56 -19.91 -11.71 1.56
N LEU A 57 -18.62 -12.07 1.55
CA LEU A 57 -18.18 -13.45 1.77
C LEU A 57 -18.46 -13.91 3.21
N ALA A 58 -18.21 -13.05 4.21
CA ALA A 58 -18.55 -13.35 5.60
C ALA A 58 -20.06 -13.55 5.79
N LEU A 59 -20.88 -12.74 5.10
CA LEU A 59 -22.33 -12.91 5.10
C LEU A 59 -22.74 -14.25 4.46
N LEU A 60 -22.19 -14.61 3.31
CA LEU A 60 -22.45 -15.89 2.64
C LEU A 60 -22.17 -17.07 3.58
N ILE A 61 -20.99 -17.06 4.22
CA ILE A 61 -20.60 -18.10 5.18
C ILE A 61 -21.56 -18.11 6.38
N GLY A 62 -21.93 -16.94 6.91
CA GLY A 62 -22.87 -16.81 8.01
C GLY A 62 -24.26 -17.39 7.68
N VAL A 63 -24.80 -17.08 6.50
CA VAL A 63 -26.09 -17.61 6.01
C VAL A 63 -26.02 -19.13 5.88
N PHE A 64 -24.94 -19.65 5.28
CA PHE A 64 -24.74 -21.10 5.12
C PHE A 64 -24.68 -21.81 6.48
N VAL A 65 -23.88 -21.31 7.41
CA VAL A 65 -23.73 -21.88 8.76
C VAL A 65 -25.04 -21.83 9.53
N PHE A 66 -25.77 -20.71 9.45
CA PHE A 66 -27.07 -20.54 10.13
C PHE A 66 -28.07 -21.60 9.68
N PHE A 67 -28.35 -21.73 8.36
CA PHE A 67 -29.33 -22.70 7.89
C PHE A 67 -28.85 -24.15 8.04
N SER A 68 -27.55 -24.40 7.92
CA SER A 68 -26.98 -25.73 8.21
C SER A 68 -27.21 -26.15 9.66
N ALA A 69 -27.22 -25.20 10.60
CA ALA A 69 -27.44 -25.46 12.02
C ALA A 69 -28.93 -25.53 12.40
N THR A 70 -29.80 -24.77 11.74
CA THR A 70 -31.22 -24.63 12.13
C THR A 70 -32.18 -25.46 11.30
N THR A 71 -31.79 -25.86 10.09
CA THR A 71 -32.70 -26.51 9.13
C THR A 71 -32.21 -27.92 8.80
N PRO A 72 -32.88 -28.97 9.29
CA PRO A 72 -32.53 -30.36 8.99
C PRO A 72 -32.47 -30.63 7.49
N GLY A 73 -31.44 -31.33 7.03
CA GLY A 73 -31.26 -31.68 5.61
C GLY A 73 -30.77 -30.54 4.72
N PHE A 74 -30.59 -29.32 5.23
CA PHE A 74 -30.08 -28.18 4.44
C PHE A 74 -28.71 -28.46 3.80
N ALA A 75 -27.78 -29.03 4.56
CA ALA A 75 -26.44 -29.39 4.08
C ALA A 75 -26.37 -30.83 3.52
N SER A 76 -27.50 -31.47 3.25
CA SER A 76 -27.51 -32.82 2.64
C SER A 76 -26.99 -32.76 1.20
N GLN A 77 -26.38 -33.86 0.73
CA GLN A 77 -25.81 -33.94 -0.62
C GLN A 77 -26.86 -33.67 -1.70
N GLU A 78 -28.07 -34.22 -1.57
CA GLU A 78 -29.17 -34.01 -2.51
C GLU A 78 -29.60 -32.54 -2.58
N ASN A 79 -29.72 -31.88 -1.41
CA ASN A 79 -30.06 -30.47 -1.35
C ASN A 79 -28.96 -29.60 -1.96
N LEU A 80 -27.68 -29.85 -1.63
CA LEU A 80 -26.56 -29.09 -2.19
C LEU A 80 -26.47 -29.26 -3.71
N LEU A 81 -26.71 -30.46 -4.24
CA LEU A 81 -26.71 -30.69 -5.68
C LEU A 81 -27.88 -29.99 -6.38
N SER A 82 -29.10 -30.09 -5.85
CA SER A 82 -30.26 -29.38 -6.44
C SER A 82 -30.09 -27.86 -6.36
N THR A 83 -29.63 -27.33 -5.22
CA THR A 83 -29.32 -25.90 -5.06
C THR A 83 -28.20 -25.44 -5.98
N SER A 84 -27.19 -26.28 -6.27
CA SER A 84 -26.13 -25.89 -7.22
C SER A 84 -26.66 -25.64 -8.64
N ALA A 85 -27.68 -26.38 -9.08
CA ALA A 85 -28.32 -26.15 -10.38
C ALA A 85 -29.12 -24.84 -10.39
N GLU A 86 -29.92 -24.57 -9.36
CA GLU A 86 -30.65 -23.32 -9.19
C GLU A 86 -29.70 -22.10 -9.09
N LEU A 87 -28.59 -22.28 -8.36
CA LEU A 87 -27.53 -21.28 -8.24
C LEU A 87 -26.85 -20.99 -9.57
N ALA A 88 -26.67 -22.01 -10.43
CA ALA A 88 -26.12 -21.83 -11.76
C ALA A 88 -26.96 -20.87 -12.60
N GLU A 89 -28.27 -21.12 -12.65
CA GLU A 89 -29.24 -20.29 -13.38
C GLU A 89 -29.22 -18.84 -12.87
N LEU A 90 -29.36 -18.64 -11.55
CA LEU A 90 -29.35 -17.30 -10.95
C LEU A 90 -28.01 -16.58 -11.15
N SER A 91 -26.89 -17.28 -11.01
CA SER A 91 -25.55 -16.69 -11.12
C SER A 91 -25.22 -16.24 -12.53
N LEU A 92 -25.67 -16.96 -13.55
CA LEU A 92 -25.52 -16.55 -14.96
C LEU A 92 -26.24 -15.22 -15.21
N VAL A 93 -27.49 -15.09 -14.76
CA VAL A 93 -28.24 -13.83 -14.87
C VAL A 93 -27.58 -12.72 -14.05
N CYS A 94 -27.12 -13.03 -12.83
CA CYS A 94 -26.39 -12.07 -11.99
C CYS A 94 -25.09 -11.59 -12.61
N LEU A 95 -24.36 -12.46 -13.31
CA LEU A 95 -23.16 -12.07 -14.03
C LEU A 95 -23.47 -11.14 -15.20
N GLY A 96 -24.57 -11.40 -15.93
CA GLY A 96 -25.07 -10.52 -16.99
C GLY A 96 -25.40 -9.12 -16.47
N MET A 97 -26.23 -9.05 -15.43
CA MET A 97 -26.55 -7.80 -14.73
C MET A 97 -25.29 -7.12 -14.19
N ALA A 98 -24.37 -7.87 -13.58
CA ALA A 98 -23.13 -7.33 -13.02
C ALA A 98 -22.30 -6.60 -14.08
N VAL A 99 -22.15 -7.16 -15.28
CA VAL A 99 -21.43 -6.50 -16.38
C VAL A 99 -22.11 -5.19 -16.78
N VAL A 100 -23.44 -5.17 -16.86
CA VAL A 100 -24.21 -3.95 -17.14
C VAL A 100 -24.02 -2.90 -16.05
N VAL A 101 -24.13 -3.29 -14.77
CA VAL A 101 -23.95 -2.39 -13.62
C VAL A 101 -22.52 -1.84 -13.57
N ILE A 102 -21.50 -2.67 -13.79
CA ILE A 102 -20.11 -2.22 -13.84
C ILE A 102 -19.89 -1.24 -14.99
N SER A 103 -20.59 -1.38 -16.12
CA SER A 103 -20.54 -0.41 -17.23
C SER A 103 -21.29 0.91 -16.96
N GLY A 104 -21.97 1.04 -15.80
CA GLY A 104 -22.76 2.21 -15.42
C GLY A 104 -24.18 2.21 -16.01
N GLY A 105 -24.76 1.03 -16.23
CA GLY A 105 -26.16 0.81 -16.61
C GLY A 105 -26.93 0.02 -15.55
N ILE A 106 -28.20 -0.26 -15.80
CA ILE A 106 -29.03 -1.20 -15.02
C ILE A 106 -29.96 -1.87 -16.02
N ASP A 107 -30.07 -3.21 -15.97
CA ASP A 107 -30.95 -3.98 -16.85
C ASP A 107 -32.10 -4.62 -16.07
N LEU A 108 -33.18 -3.87 -15.86
CA LEU A 108 -34.37 -4.42 -15.20
C LEU A 108 -35.06 -5.50 -16.02
N SER A 109 -34.85 -5.58 -17.34
CA SER A 109 -35.58 -6.50 -18.19
C SER A 109 -35.12 -7.96 -18.10
N VAL A 110 -34.05 -8.26 -17.35
CA VAL A 110 -33.45 -9.61 -17.24
C VAL A 110 -34.46 -10.70 -16.90
N GLY A 111 -35.43 -10.45 -16.01
CA GLY A 111 -36.46 -11.43 -15.65
C GLY A 111 -37.42 -11.74 -16.80
N SER A 112 -37.87 -10.70 -17.51
CA SER A 112 -38.72 -10.86 -18.71
C SER A 112 -37.97 -11.48 -19.89
N MET A 113 -36.68 -11.16 -20.07
CA MET A 113 -35.84 -11.77 -21.09
C MET A 113 -35.60 -13.25 -20.82
N PHE A 114 -35.34 -13.62 -19.56
CA PHE A 114 -35.22 -15.00 -19.12
C PHE A 114 -36.49 -15.79 -19.42
N GLY A 115 -37.67 -15.27 -19.03
CA GLY A 115 -38.95 -15.91 -19.31
C GLY A 115 -39.26 -16.04 -20.81
N LEU A 116 -38.96 -15.01 -21.60
CA LEU A 116 -39.18 -15.02 -23.04
C LEU A 116 -38.24 -16.02 -23.75
N CYS A 117 -36.97 -16.11 -23.35
CA CYS A 117 -36.03 -17.11 -23.88
C CYS A 117 -36.44 -18.54 -23.50
N ASN A 118 -36.92 -18.75 -22.27
CA ASN A 118 -37.45 -20.04 -21.81
C ASN A 118 -38.62 -20.49 -22.69
N MET A 119 -39.63 -19.63 -22.83
CA MET A 119 -40.81 -19.90 -23.65
C MET A 119 -40.42 -20.14 -25.12
N ALA A 120 -39.56 -19.27 -25.69
CA ALA A 120 -39.16 -19.39 -27.09
C ALA A 120 -38.45 -20.72 -27.40
N VAL A 121 -37.49 -21.14 -26.56
CA VAL A 121 -36.77 -22.40 -26.80
C VAL A 121 -37.72 -23.60 -26.68
N ILE A 122 -38.64 -23.59 -25.72
CA ILE A 122 -39.66 -24.65 -25.61
C ILE A 122 -40.51 -24.68 -26.89
N LEU A 123 -41.07 -23.56 -27.34
CA LEU A 123 -41.88 -23.52 -28.57
C LEU A 123 -41.11 -23.97 -29.82
N LEU A 124 -39.82 -23.63 -29.93
CA LEU A 124 -38.97 -24.03 -31.06
C LEU A 124 -38.75 -25.56 -31.10
N VAL A 125 -38.54 -26.18 -29.94
CA VAL A 125 -38.38 -27.63 -29.84
C VAL A 125 -39.70 -28.34 -30.06
N THR A 126 -40.80 -27.82 -29.51
CA THR A 126 -42.04 -28.59 -29.34
C THR A 126 -43.05 -28.36 -30.45
N LEU A 127 -43.22 -27.11 -30.89
CA LEU A 127 -44.18 -26.76 -31.95
C LEU A 127 -43.52 -26.71 -33.32
N SER A 128 -42.31 -26.16 -33.39
CA SER A 128 -41.58 -26.06 -34.67
C SER A 128 -40.83 -27.34 -35.03
N GLY A 129 -40.71 -28.29 -34.09
CA GLY A 129 -40.03 -29.58 -34.30
C GLY A 129 -38.55 -29.44 -34.66
N LEU A 130 -37.92 -28.31 -34.30
CA LEU A 130 -36.52 -28.08 -34.64
C LEU A 130 -35.61 -29.00 -33.83
N PRO A 131 -34.48 -29.46 -34.40
CA PRO A 131 -33.48 -30.18 -33.65
C PRO A 131 -33.01 -29.38 -32.43
N VAL A 132 -32.88 -30.03 -31.28
CA VAL A 132 -32.55 -29.38 -30.00
C VAL A 132 -31.31 -28.46 -30.07
N PRO A 133 -30.18 -28.87 -30.70
CA PRO A 133 -29.03 -27.98 -30.84
C PRO A 133 -29.34 -26.68 -31.60
N VAL A 134 -30.22 -26.74 -32.60
CA VAL A 134 -30.65 -25.57 -33.38
C VAL A 134 -31.55 -24.67 -32.54
N ALA A 135 -32.50 -25.25 -31.78
CA ALA A 135 -33.36 -24.50 -30.88
C ALA A 135 -32.56 -23.79 -29.76
N ILE A 136 -31.54 -24.46 -29.21
CA ILE A 136 -30.60 -23.87 -28.23
C ILE A 136 -29.85 -22.68 -28.86
N ALA A 137 -29.29 -22.84 -30.06
CA ALA A 137 -28.56 -21.77 -30.75
C ALA A 137 -29.47 -20.56 -31.04
N LEU A 138 -30.71 -20.80 -31.49
CA LEU A 138 -31.70 -19.76 -31.72
C LEU A 138 -32.14 -19.09 -30.40
N GLY A 139 -32.28 -19.84 -29.31
CA GLY A 139 -32.56 -19.29 -27.99
C GLY A 139 -31.48 -18.31 -27.51
N LEU A 140 -30.21 -18.68 -27.68
CA LEU A 140 -29.08 -17.79 -27.39
C LEU A 140 -29.09 -16.54 -28.27
N LEU A 141 -29.42 -16.69 -29.56
CA LEU A 141 -29.56 -15.57 -30.49
C LEU A 141 -30.70 -14.64 -30.08
N ILE A 142 -31.85 -15.16 -29.67
CA ILE A 142 -32.97 -14.37 -29.16
C ILE A 142 -32.53 -13.56 -27.93
N GLY A 143 -31.85 -14.18 -26.97
CA GLY A 143 -31.30 -13.46 -25.80
C GLY A 143 -30.35 -12.34 -26.20
N ALA A 144 -29.42 -12.61 -27.12
CA ALA A 144 -28.49 -11.61 -27.64
C ALA A 144 -29.22 -10.46 -28.36
N LEU A 145 -30.29 -10.75 -29.12
CA LEU A 145 -31.12 -9.76 -29.80
C LEU A 145 -31.87 -8.88 -28.80
N LEU A 146 -32.52 -9.46 -27.78
CA LEU A 146 -33.22 -8.70 -26.73
C LEU A 146 -32.24 -7.78 -25.98
N GLY A 147 -31.05 -8.30 -25.63
CA GLY A 147 -29.97 -7.52 -25.05
C GLY A 147 -29.48 -6.41 -26.00
N SER A 148 -29.40 -6.68 -27.30
CA SER A 148 -29.00 -5.67 -28.29
C SER A 148 -30.00 -4.54 -28.44
N VAL A 149 -31.30 -4.79 -28.25
CA VAL A 149 -32.35 -3.75 -28.24
C VAL A 149 -32.11 -2.79 -27.09
N ASN A 150 -31.96 -3.31 -25.86
CA ASN A 150 -31.62 -2.49 -24.70
C ASN A 150 -30.30 -1.74 -24.90
N GLY A 151 -29.26 -2.46 -25.31
CA GLY A 151 -27.94 -1.90 -25.53
C GLY A 151 -27.92 -0.80 -26.57
N SER A 152 -28.69 -0.92 -27.65
CA SER A 152 -28.74 0.06 -28.73
C SER A 152 -29.46 1.34 -28.30
N ILE A 153 -30.59 1.20 -27.59
CA ILE A 153 -31.35 2.34 -27.07
C ILE A 153 -30.49 3.09 -26.02
N VAL A 154 -29.82 2.38 -25.13
CA VAL A 154 -28.96 2.99 -24.11
C VAL A 154 -27.70 3.62 -24.72
N ALA A 155 -27.04 2.92 -25.64
CA ALA A 155 -25.76 3.35 -26.21
C ALA A 155 -25.92 4.48 -27.23
N TYR A 156 -26.80 4.32 -28.22
CA TYR A 156 -26.88 5.21 -29.38
C TYR A 156 -27.97 6.26 -29.25
N LEU A 157 -29.15 5.90 -28.73
CA LEU A 157 -30.21 6.87 -28.44
C LEU A 157 -29.95 7.66 -27.15
N LYS A 158 -28.91 7.29 -26.40
CA LYS A 158 -28.48 7.95 -25.15
C LYS A 158 -29.60 8.03 -24.11
N ALA A 159 -30.52 7.07 -24.14
CA ALA A 159 -31.60 6.98 -23.18
C ALA A 159 -31.07 6.59 -21.78
N ARG A 160 -31.87 6.87 -20.75
CA ARG A 160 -31.51 6.54 -19.36
C ARG A 160 -31.69 5.02 -19.14
N PRO A 161 -30.63 4.26 -18.78
CA PRO A 161 -30.65 2.80 -18.65
C PRO A 161 -31.84 2.22 -17.87
N PHE A 162 -32.11 2.79 -16.70
CA PHE A 162 -33.19 2.35 -15.82
C PHE A 162 -34.56 2.47 -16.48
N LEU A 163 -34.86 3.62 -17.09
CA LEU A 163 -36.15 3.84 -17.76
C LEU A 163 -36.28 2.98 -19.01
N THR A 164 -35.21 2.87 -19.81
CA THR A 164 -35.21 2.03 -21.01
C THR A 164 -35.53 0.58 -20.66
N THR A 165 -34.86 0.02 -19.66
CA THR A 165 -35.00 -1.39 -19.32
C THR A 165 -36.27 -1.69 -18.53
N LEU A 166 -36.85 -0.70 -17.85
CA LEU A 166 -38.21 -0.79 -17.31
C LEU A 166 -39.25 -0.88 -18.44
N VAL A 167 -39.13 -0.05 -19.48
CA VAL A 167 -40.05 -0.08 -20.63
C VAL A 167 -39.93 -1.41 -21.38
N THR A 168 -38.71 -1.86 -21.67
CA THR A 168 -38.52 -3.14 -22.37
C THR A 168 -38.89 -4.34 -21.50
N LEU A 169 -38.77 -4.26 -20.17
CA LEU A 169 -39.36 -5.26 -19.26
C LEU A 169 -40.86 -5.43 -19.54
N ILE A 170 -41.61 -4.32 -19.60
CA ILE A 170 -43.06 -4.35 -19.81
C ILE A 170 -43.38 -4.92 -21.19
N ILE A 171 -42.64 -4.52 -22.23
CA ILE A 171 -42.83 -5.01 -23.60
C ILE A 171 -42.54 -6.52 -23.68
N PHE A 172 -41.37 -6.96 -23.18
CA PHE A 172 -40.96 -8.37 -23.23
C PHE A 172 -41.88 -9.26 -22.39
N ARG A 173 -42.32 -8.79 -21.22
CA ARG A 173 -43.33 -9.47 -20.40
C ARG A 173 -44.67 -9.54 -21.14
N GLY A 174 -45.10 -8.48 -21.80
CA GLY A 174 -46.31 -8.46 -22.62
C GLY A 174 -46.26 -9.50 -23.75
N VAL A 175 -45.13 -9.58 -24.47
CA VAL A 175 -44.91 -10.60 -25.50
C VAL A 175 -44.95 -12.01 -24.90
N LEU A 176 -44.28 -12.25 -23.77
CA LEU A 176 -44.33 -13.53 -23.07
C LEU A 176 -45.77 -13.91 -22.67
N ASN A 177 -46.55 -12.98 -22.13
CA ASN A 177 -47.95 -13.21 -21.77
C ASN A 177 -48.82 -13.55 -22.99
N LEU A 178 -48.59 -12.89 -24.13
CA LEU A 178 -49.30 -13.20 -25.38
C LEU A 178 -48.92 -14.60 -25.91
N LEU A 179 -47.66 -14.99 -25.82
CA LEU A 179 -47.23 -16.34 -26.20
C LEU A 179 -47.86 -17.40 -25.28
N ASP A 180 -47.84 -17.17 -23.97
CA ASP A 180 -48.45 -18.07 -22.99
C ASP A 180 -49.97 -18.21 -23.23
N LEU A 181 -50.68 -17.11 -23.49
CA LEU A 181 -52.11 -17.15 -23.80
C LEU A 181 -52.43 -18.01 -25.03
N ASN A 182 -51.60 -17.94 -26.08
CA ASN A 182 -51.86 -18.64 -27.34
C ASN A 182 -51.38 -20.10 -27.35
N TYR A 183 -50.33 -20.42 -26.58
CA TYR A 183 -49.63 -21.70 -26.68
C TYR A 183 -49.61 -22.52 -25.37
N SER A 184 -50.10 -21.99 -24.24
CA SER A 184 -50.08 -22.67 -22.93
C SER A 184 -50.65 -24.09 -22.95
N ALA A 185 -51.79 -24.31 -23.64
CA ALA A 185 -52.40 -25.63 -23.77
C ALA A 185 -51.50 -26.64 -24.50
N GLN A 186 -50.72 -26.16 -25.46
CA GLN A 186 -49.81 -26.98 -26.26
C GLN A 186 -48.48 -27.20 -25.55
N THR A 187 -48.07 -26.30 -24.66
CA THR A 187 -46.85 -26.43 -23.85
C THR A 187 -47.08 -27.17 -22.52
N ALA A 188 -48.33 -27.35 -22.07
CA ALA A 188 -48.67 -27.96 -20.79
C ALA A 188 -48.40 -29.48 -20.70
N THR A 189 -48.30 -30.18 -21.82
CA THR A 189 -48.15 -31.65 -21.90
C THR A 189 -46.83 -32.10 -22.51
N VAL A 190 -45.87 -31.19 -22.69
CA VAL A 190 -44.66 -31.47 -23.45
C VAL A 190 -43.59 -32.12 -22.59
N PHE A 191 -43.19 -33.33 -22.99
CA PHE A 191 -41.91 -33.94 -22.62
C PHE A 191 -41.01 -34.02 -23.86
N VAL A 192 -39.89 -33.29 -23.83
CA VAL A 192 -38.88 -33.35 -24.90
C VAL A 192 -38.00 -34.57 -24.63
N THR A 193 -38.04 -35.54 -25.53
CA THR A 193 -37.21 -36.75 -25.48
C THR A 193 -36.05 -36.62 -26.47
N ASP A 194 -35.01 -35.90 -26.05
CA ASP A 194 -33.77 -35.71 -26.82
C ASP A 194 -32.56 -35.78 -25.88
N PRO A 195 -31.50 -36.55 -26.20
CA PRO A 195 -30.35 -36.72 -25.32
C PRO A 195 -29.62 -35.42 -24.97
N VAL A 196 -29.59 -34.45 -25.89
CA VAL A 196 -28.97 -33.14 -25.64
C VAL A 196 -29.85 -32.33 -24.69
N TRP A 197 -31.17 -32.37 -24.85
CA TRP A 197 -32.10 -31.69 -23.94
C TRP A 197 -32.01 -32.26 -22.52
N GLU A 198 -32.02 -33.59 -22.38
CA GLU A 198 -31.89 -34.27 -21.09
C GLU A 198 -30.52 -33.97 -20.44
N TRP A 199 -29.45 -33.91 -21.22
CA TRP A 199 -28.12 -33.55 -20.72
C TRP A 199 -28.07 -32.13 -20.16
N PHE A 200 -28.71 -31.15 -20.82
CA PHE A 200 -28.81 -29.79 -20.30
C PHE A 200 -29.65 -29.72 -19.01
N GLY A 201 -30.73 -30.49 -18.92
CA GLY A 201 -31.64 -30.45 -17.77
C GLY A 201 -31.14 -31.21 -16.54
N THR A 202 -30.69 -32.45 -16.73
CA THR A 202 -30.37 -33.40 -15.63
C THR A 202 -28.99 -34.04 -15.74
N GLY A 203 -28.23 -33.74 -16.79
CA GLY A 203 -26.87 -34.23 -16.99
C GLY A 203 -25.93 -33.86 -15.85
N LYS A 204 -24.97 -34.75 -15.56
CA LYS A 204 -24.01 -34.59 -14.47
C LYS A 204 -22.60 -34.89 -14.96
N VAL A 205 -21.64 -34.10 -14.47
CA VAL A 205 -20.21 -34.32 -14.66
C VAL A 205 -19.59 -34.56 -13.28
N ALA A 206 -19.02 -35.75 -13.06
CA ALA A 206 -18.48 -36.15 -11.76
C ALA A 206 -19.48 -35.97 -10.59
N GLY A 207 -20.77 -36.20 -10.84
CA GLY A 207 -21.86 -36.05 -9.85
C GLY A 207 -22.39 -34.63 -9.68
N ILE A 208 -21.77 -33.62 -10.30
CA ILE A 208 -22.18 -32.20 -10.24
C ILE A 208 -23.09 -31.88 -11.44
N PRO A 209 -24.20 -31.13 -11.27
CA PRO A 209 -25.06 -30.73 -12.38
C PRO A 209 -24.29 -30.01 -13.49
N PHE A 210 -24.58 -30.35 -14.74
CA PHE A 210 -23.91 -29.77 -15.90
C PHE A 210 -24.09 -28.24 -15.99
N SER A 211 -25.23 -27.71 -15.52
CA SER A 211 -25.47 -26.26 -15.42
C SER A 211 -24.46 -25.57 -14.50
N PHE A 212 -24.13 -26.16 -13.35
CA PHE A 212 -23.15 -25.61 -12.42
C PHE A 212 -21.71 -25.71 -12.95
N VAL A 213 -21.36 -26.78 -13.65
CA VAL A 213 -20.07 -26.91 -14.34
C VAL A 213 -19.93 -25.85 -15.44
N THR A 214 -21.00 -25.61 -16.19
CA THR A 214 -21.06 -24.55 -17.20
C THR A 214 -20.88 -23.18 -16.55
N LEU A 215 -21.54 -22.92 -15.41
CA LEU A 215 -21.33 -21.71 -14.63
C LEU A 215 -19.84 -21.53 -14.26
N ILE A 216 -19.16 -22.56 -13.76
CA ILE A 216 -17.73 -22.46 -13.40
C ILE A 216 -16.90 -22.03 -14.61
N GLY A 217 -17.13 -22.63 -15.78
CA GLY A 217 -16.47 -22.23 -17.02
C GLY A 217 -16.74 -20.76 -17.36
N VAL A 218 -18.00 -20.32 -17.30
CA VAL A 218 -18.40 -18.93 -17.55
C VAL A 218 -17.79 -17.96 -16.53
N LEU A 219 -17.70 -18.33 -15.25
CA LEU A 219 -17.06 -17.50 -14.21
C LEU A 219 -15.56 -17.35 -14.46
N ILE A 220 -14.86 -18.42 -14.86
CA ILE A 220 -13.43 -18.37 -15.20
C ILE A 220 -13.20 -17.46 -16.41
N VAL A 221 -13.95 -17.68 -17.50
CA VAL A 221 -13.85 -16.87 -18.71
C VAL A 221 -14.20 -15.42 -18.41
N GLY A 222 -15.32 -15.18 -17.71
CA GLY A 222 -15.76 -13.86 -17.30
C GLY A 222 -14.73 -13.16 -16.42
N HIS A 223 -14.08 -13.88 -15.50
CA HIS A 223 -13.01 -13.33 -14.67
C HIS A 223 -11.81 -12.89 -15.51
N ILE A 224 -11.36 -13.73 -16.44
CA ILE A 224 -10.23 -13.40 -17.34
C ILE A 224 -10.60 -12.20 -18.21
N VAL A 225 -11.77 -12.19 -18.83
CA VAL A 225 -12.23 -11.09 -19.68
C VAL A 225 -12.33 -9.78 -18.88
N LEU A 226 -12.97 -9.80 -17.70
CA LEU A 226 -13.18 -8.58 -16.93
C LEU A 226 -11.89 -8.05 -16.29
N SER A 227 -10.97 -8.92 -15.87
CA SER A 227 -9.75 -8.51 -15.14
C SER A 227 -8.50 -8.35 -16.01
N ARG A 228 -8.38 -9.12 -17.10
CA ARG A 228 -7.15 -9.20 -17.93
C ARG A 228 -7.33 -8.74 -19.37
N SER A 229 -8.54 -8.50 -19.87
CA SER A 229 -8.75 -8.06 -21.25
C SER A 229 -8.96 -6.56 -21.39
N ARG A 230 -8.70 -6.03 -22.59
CA ARG A 230 -9.02 -4.63 -22.97
C ARG A 230 -10.49 -4.30 -22.78
N LEU A 231 -11.39 -5.25 -23.10
CA LEU A 231 -12.83 -5.04 -22.94
C LEU A 231 -13.20 -4.83 -21.47
N GLY A 232 -12.63 -5.61 -20.56
CA GLY A 232 -12.87 -5.47 -19.11
C GLY A 232 -12.41 -4.11 -18.56
N TRP A 233 -11.25 -3.63 -18.99
CA TRP A 233 -10.76 -2.29 -18.64
C TRP A 233 -11.62 -1.19 -19.26
N HIS A 234 -12.12 -1.37 -20.48
CA HIS A 234 -13.05 -0.42 -21.09
C HIS A 234 -14.39 -0.38 -20.36
N ILE A 235 -14.96 -1.53 -19.99
CA ILE A 235 -16.21 -1.61 -19.22
C ILE A 235 -16.08 -0.86 -17.89
N THR A 236 -15.00 -1.10 -17.14
CA THR A 236 -14.75 -0.44 -15.86
C THR A 236 -14.47 1.07 -16.02
N ALA A 237 -13.70 1.48 -17.05
CA ALA A 237 -13.44 2.89 -17.33
C ALA A 237 -14.72 3.66 -17.73
N VAL A 238 -15.55 3.05 -18.60
CA VAL A 238 -16.84 3.61 -19.03
C VAL A 238 -17.78 3.79 -17.84
N GLY A 239 -17.86 2.79 -16.96
CA GLY A 239 -18.68 2.87 -15.75
C GLY A 239 -18.19 3.89 -14.75
N ALA A 240 -16.86 4.08 -14.60
CA ALA A 240 -16.30 5.08 -13.69
C ALA A 240 -16.53 6.52 -14.20
N SER A 241 -16.28 6.76 -15.49
CA SER A 241 -16.55 8.05 -16.14
C SER A 241 -16.63 7.94 -17.65
N ARG A 242 -17.85 8.00 -18.20
CA ARG A 242 -18.09 8.04 -19.65
C ARG A 242 -17.40 9.22 -20.36
N ARG A 243 -17.13 10.32 -19.65
CA ARG A 243 -16.42 11.49 -20.23
C ARG A 243 -14.93 11.20 -20.33
N ALA A 244 -14.31 10.75 -19.24
CA ALA A 244 -12.88 10.41 -19.23
C ALA A 244 -12.57 9.26 -20.20
N ALA A 245 -13.43 8.24 -20.26
CA ALA A 245 -13.29 7.14 -21.21
C ALA A 245 -13.28 7.61 -22.67
N ARG A 246 -14.15 8.57 -23.04
CA ARG A 246 -14.16 9.17 -24.39
C ARG A 246 -12.88 9.93 -24.69
N HIS A 247 -12.38 10.74 -23.74
CA HIS A 247 -11.11 11.45 -23.91
C HIS A 247 -9.91 10.50 -24.02
N ALA A 248 -9.99 9.31 -23.41
CA ALA A 248 -9.01 8.25 -23.57
C ALA A 248 -9.16 7.42 -24.86
N GLY A 249 -10.06 7.81 -25.79
CA GLY A 249 -10.27 7.13 -27.08
C GLY A 249 -11.14 5.87 -27.03
N ILE A 250 -11.81 5.59 -25.92
CA ILE A 250 -12.68 4.41 -25.77
C ILE A 250 -14.04 4.69 -26.45
N ARG A 251 -14.46 3.77 -27.33
CA ARG A 251 -15.79 3.78 -27.98
C ARG A 251 -16.89 3.37 -27.00
N VAL A 252 -17.38 4.32 -26.21
CA VAL A 252 -18.34 4.11 -25.11
C VAL A 252 -19.60 3.40 -25.56
N GLU A 253 -20.15 3.79 -26.71
CA GLU A 253 -21.39 3.26 -27.27
C GLU A 253 -21.25 1.76 -27.54
N ARG A 254 -20.12 1.33 -28.12
CA ARG A 254 -19.84 -0.08 -28.38
C ARG A 254 -19.70 -0.88 -27.09
N VAL A 255 -19.06 -0.31 -26.07
CA VAL A 255 -18.88 -0.96 -24.77
C VAL A 255 -20.24 -1.19 -24.10
N LEU A 256 -21.11 -0.18 -24.11
CA LEU A 256 -22.46 -0.30 -23.57
C LEU A 256 -23.27 -1.37 -24.33
N LEU A 257 -23.28 -1.33 -25.67
CA LEU A 257 -23.98 -2.33 -26.48
C LEU A 257 -23.55 -3.76 -26.14
N ILE A 258 -22.23 -4.02 -26.12
CA ILE A 258 -21.69 -5.35 -25.83
C ILE A 258 -22.08 -5.81 -24.42
N SER A 259 -22.09 -4.91 -23.42
CA SER A 259 -22.50 -5.24 -22.06
C SER A 259 -23.95 -5.77 -21.98
N TYR A 260 -24.90 -5.14 -22.68
CA TYR A 260 -26.30 -5.61 -22.68
C TYR A 260 -26.50 -6.85 -23.55
N VAL A 261 -25.79 -6.98 -24.68
CA VAL A 261 -25.80 -8.22 -25.47
C VAL A 261 -25.30 -9.40 -24.64
N PHE A 262 -24.22 -9.20 -23.88
CA PHE A 262 -23.70 -10.22 -22.97
C PHE A 262 -24.69 -10.57 -21.85
N SER A 263 -25.36 -9.56 -21.27
CA SER A 263 -26.47 -9.77 -20.32
C SER A 263 -27.54 -10.69 -20.90
N GLY A 264 -27.99 -10.41 -22.13
CA GLY A 264 -29.02 -11.20 -22.78
C GLY A 264 -28.59 -12.62 -23.16
N LEU A 265 -27.34 -12.80 -23.60
CA LEU A 265 -26.79 -14.13 -23.86
C LEU A 265 -26.78 -15.00 -22.59
N LEU A 266 -26.36 -14.44 -21.45
CA LEU A 266 -26.35 -15.17 -20.18
C LEU A 266 -27.76 -15.42 -19.64
N CYS A 267 -28.70 -14.49 -19.84
CA CYS A 267 -30.12 -14.72 -19.54
C CYS A 267 -30.68 -15.89 -20.35
N ALA A 268 -30.40 -15.95 -21.65
CA ALA A 268 -30.84 -17.05 -22.50
C ALA A 268 -30.21 -18.39 -22.10
N LEU A 269 -28.91 -18.41 -21.80
CA LEU A 269 -28.24 -19.63 -21.34
C LEU A 269 -28.86 -20.14 -20.02
N ALA A 270 -29.11 -19.25 -19.07
CA ALA A 270 -29.79 -19.60 -17.83
C ALA A 270 -31.22 -20.11 -18.08
N ALA A 271 -31.95 -19.47 -18.99
CA ALA A 271 -33.32 -19.86 -19.36
C ALA A 271 -33.37 -21.23 -20.03
N ILE A 272 -32.36 -21.61 -20.83
CA ILE A 272 -32.26 -22.95 -21.45
C ILE A 272 -32.03 -24.02 -20.39
N PHE A 273 -31.17 -23.78 -19.39
CA PHE A 273 -31.00 -24.70 -18.26
C PHE A 273 -32.29 -24.85 -17.45
N TYR A 274 -32.98 -23.74 -17.19
CA TYR A 274 -34.27 -23.77 -16.49
C TYR A 274 -35.34 -24.53 -17.28
N ALA A 275 -35.46 -24.25 -18.59
CA ALA A 275 -36.41 -24.89 -19.50
C ALA A 275 -36.22 -26.41 -19.53
N SER A 276 -34.98 -26.86 -19.71
CA SER A 276 -34.64 -28.28 -19.78
C SER A 276 -34.78 -29.01 -18.45
N ARG A 277 -34.53 -28.32 -17.32
CA ARG A 277 -34.66 -28.90 -15.98
C ARG A 277 -36.10 -29.02 -15.49
N LEU A 278 -36.92 -27.99 -15.71
CA LEU A 278 -38.29 -27.96 -15.19
C LEU A 278 -39.37 -28.31 -16.22
N SER A 279 -39.02 -28.38 -17.51
CA SER A 279 -39.96 -28.64 -18.61
C SER A 279 -41.24 -27.81 -18.52
N SER A 280 -41.11 -26.54 -18.11
CA SER A 280 -42.23 -25.66 -17.83
C SER A 280 -42.10 -24.35 -18.61
N ALA A 281 -43.13 -24.05 -19.39
CA ALA A 281 -43.33 -22.77 -20.03
C ALA A 281 -44.57 -22.10 -19.43
N SER A 282 -44.38 -21.00 -18.71
CA SER A 282 -45.48 -20.18 -18.21
C SER A 282 -45.13 -18.69 -18.23
N ALA A 283 -46.15 -17.83 -18.27
CA ALA A 283 -45.98 -16.39 -18.17
C ALA A 283 -45.31 -15.91 -16.86
N ARG A 284 -45.33 -16.74 -15.81
CA ARG A 284 -44.76 -16.44 -14.48
C ARG A 284 -43.25 -16.69 -14.39
N VAL A 285 -42.67 -17.36 -15.38
CA VAL A 285 -41.23 -17.62 -15.39
C VAL A 285 -40.46 -16.29 -15.41
N GLY A 286 -39.49 -16.16 -14.50
CA GLY A 286 -38.66 -14.96 -14.34
C GLY A 286 -39.37 -13.75 -13.72
N GLU A 287 -40.59 -13.89 -13.18
CA GLU A 287 -41.29 -12.82 -12.45
C GLU A 287 -40.52 -12.44 -11.16
N GLY A 288 -40.24 -11.14 -10.96
CA GLY A 288 -39.49 -10.64 -9.79
C GLY A 288 -38.00 -11.00 -9.78
N MET A 289 -37.51 -11.69 -10.81
CA MET A 289 -36.10 -12.08 -10.91
C MET A 289 -35.20 -10.86 -11.05
N GLU A 290 -35.66 -9.78 -11.68
CA GLU A 290 -34.92 -8.52 -11.79
C GLU A 290 -34.58 -7.90 -10.44
N LEU A 291 -35.50 -7.95 -9.47
CA LEU A 291 -35.26 -7.46 -8.10
C LEU A 291 -34.32 -8.41 -7.35
N THR A 292 -34.48 -9.72 -7.55
CA THR A 292 -33.65 -10.76 -6.92
C THR A 292 -32.21 -10.65 -7.39
N VAL A 293 -32.00 -10.53 -8.69
CA VAL A 293 -30.70 -10.39 -9.36
C VAL A 293 -30.05 -9.05 -8.99
N LEU A 294 -30.80 -7.95 -9.01
CA LEU A 294 -30.27 -6.64 -8.61
C LEU A 294 -29.81 -6.67 -7.15
N THR A 295 -30.61 -7.28 -6.26
CA THR A 295 -30.26 -7.43 -4.84
C THR A 295 -29.02 -8.29 -4.67
N ALA A 296 -28.90 -9.42 -5.38
CA ALA A 296 -27.71 -10.26 -5.36
C ALA A 296 -26.46 -9.48 -5.80
N VAL A 297 -26.53 -8.76 -6.92
CA VAL A 297 -25.42 -7.97 -7.47
C VAL A 297 -24.96 -6.88 -6.49
N ILE A 298 -25.90 -6.17 -5.86
CA ILE A 298 -25.60 -5.13 -4.86
C ILE A 298 -25.05 -5.75 -3.57
N LEU A 299 -25.64 -6.85 -3.08
CA LEU A 299 -25.20 -7.56 -1.88
C LEU A 299 -23.78 -8.12 -2.04
N GLY A 300 -23.44 -8.53 -3.27
CA GLY A 300 -22.08 -8.91 -3.68
C GLY A 300 -21.06 -7.77 -3.61
N GLY A 301 -21.49 -6.51 -3.44
CA GLY A 301 -20.62 -5.34 -3.37
C GLY A 301 -20.23 -4.79 -4.74
N ILE A 302 -21.06 -4.97 -5.77
CA ILE A 302 -20.90 -4.31 -7.07
C ILE A 302 -21.54 -2.92 -6.97
N SER A 303 -20.79 -1.89 -7.36
CA SER A 303 -21.24 -0.51 -7.15
C SER A 303 -22.28 -0.10 -8.19
N LEU A 304 -23.43 0.41 -7.72
CA LEU A 304 -24.47 1.01 -8.57
C LEU A 304 -24.01 2.26 -9.32
N SER A 305 -22.94 2.91 -8.85
CA SER A 305 -22.34 4.06 -9.53
C SER A 305 -21.50 3.66 -10.75
N GLY A 306 -21.25 2.35 -10.96
CA GLY A 306 -20.42 1.83 -12.04
C GLY A 306 -18.93 1.82 -11.74
N GLY A 307 -18.17 1.19 -12.63
CA GLY A 307 -16.70 1.14 -12.63
C GLY A 307 -16.04 0.24 -11.59
N LYS A 308 -16.81 -0.30 -10.64
CA LYS A 308 -16.31 -1.18 -9.57
C LYS A 308 -17.14 -2.44 -9.42
N GLY A 309 -16.54 -3.59 -9.70
CA GLY A 309 -17.14 -4.90 -9.49
C GLY A 309 -16.24 -6.01 -10.00
N THR A 310 -16.53 -7.25 -9.60
CA THR A 310 -15.84 -8.45 -10.07
C THR A 310 -16.84 -9.57 -10.28
N VAL A 311 -16.46 -10.55 -11.10
CA VAL A 311 -17.27 -11.77 -11.32
C VAL A 311 -17.54 -12.51 -10.01
N TRP A 312 -16.54 -12.59 -9.12
CA TRP A 312 -16.69 -13.23 -7.82
C TRP A 312 -17.69 -12.52 -6.90
N ARG A 313 -17.77 -11.19 -6.96
CA ARG A 313 -18.78 -10.43 -6.22
C ARG A 313 -20.19 -10.77 -6.66
N ALA A 314 -20.42 -10.85 -7.97
CA ALA A 314 -21.73 -11.25 -8.52
C ALA A 314 -22.11 -12.67 -8.07
N PHE A 315 -21.15 -13.61 -8.13
CA PHE A 315 -21.36 -14.99 -7.68
C PHE A 315 -21.63 -15.10 -6.18
N ILE A 316 -20.85 -14.44 -5.31
CA ILE A 316 -21.07 -14.45 -3.85
C ILE A 316 -22.46 -13.90 -3.50
N GLY A 317 -22.88 -12.83 -4.17
CA GLY A 317 -24.22 -12.28 -4.04
C GLY A 317 -25.31 -13.27 -4.44
N ALA A 318 -25.18 -13.87 -5.63
CA ALA A 318 -26.12 -14.88 -6.13
C ALA A 318 -26.20 -16.10 -5.22
N ALA A 319 -25.05 -16.60 -4.74
CA ALA A 319 -24.96 -17.70 -3.78
C ALA A 319 -25.65 -17.36 -2.46
N THR A 320 -25.49 -16.13 -1.97
CA THR A 320 -26.13 -15.71 -0.73
C THR A 320 -27.66 -15.70 -0.87
N ILE A 321 -28.17 -15.14 -1.97
CA ILE A 321 -29.62 -15.07 -2.23
C ILE A 321 -30.21 -16.47 -2.52
N SER A 322 -29.49 -17.31 -3.26
CA SER A 322 -29.91 -18.69 -3.54
C SER A 322 -30.00 -19.54 -2.26
N LEU A 323 -28.97 -19.48 -1.39
CA LEU A 323 -28.98 -20.20 -0.11
C LEU A 323 -30.06 -19.67 0.84
N LEU A 324 -30.26 -18.35 0.87
CA LEU A 324 -31.34 -17.73 1.65
C LEU A 324 -32.71 -18.23 1.19
N GLY A 325 -32.95 -18.26 -0.13
CA GLY A 325 -34.20 -18.76 -0.70
C GLY A 325 -34.42 -20.22 -0.38
N LYS A 326 -33.38 -21.06 -0.54
CA LYS A 326 -33.48 -22.50 -0.22
C LYS A 326 -33.70 -22.76 1.27
N GLY A 327 -33.02 -22.01 2.13
CA GLY A 327 -33.16 -22.13 3.58
C GLY A 327 -34.57 -21.82 4.05
N LEU A 328 -35.14 -20.71 3.57
CA LEU A 328 -36.52 -20.33 3.88
C LEU A 328 -37.54 -21.33 3.31
N LEU A 329 -37.31 -21.84 2.09
CA LEU A 329 -38.15 -22.87 1.50
C LEU A 329 -38.19 -24.15 2.36
N LEU A 330 -37.02 -24.62 2.84
CA LEU A 330 -36.94 -25.80 3.69
C LEU A 330 -37.51 -25.60 5.10
N MET A 331 -37.56 -24.35 5.57
CA MET A 331 -38.30 -23.97 6.78
C MET A 331 -39.83 -23.86 6.54
N ASN A 332 -40.30 -24.20 5.34
CA ASN A 332 -41.70 -24.09 4.91
C ASN A 332 -42.25 -22.65 5.05
N VAL A 333 -41.38 -21.66 4.84
CA VAL A 333 -41.75 -20.25 4.86
C VAL A 333 -42.20 -19.84 3.46
N GLY A 334 -43.38 -19.21 3.35
CA GLY A 334 -43.96 -18.81 2.07
C GLY A 334 -43.11 -17.81 1.28
N GLY A 335 -43.25 -17.83 -0.05
CA GLY A 335 -42.47 -16.98 -0.97
C GLY A 335 -42.65 -15.46 -0.76
N GLU A 336 -43.76 -15.02 -0.20
CA GLU A 336 -44.02 -13.60 0.14
C GLU A 336 -43.06 -13.10 1.23
N VAL A 337 -42.73 -13.95 2.21
CA VAL A 337 -41.75 -13.63 3.26
C VAL A 337 -40.36 -13.52 2.64
N PHE A 338 -40.01 -14.41 1.70
CA PHE A 338 -38.74 -14.30 0.96
C PHE A 338 -38.61 -12.95 0.26
N GLN A 339 -39.66 -12.47 -0.44
CA GLN A 339 -39.68 -11.15 -1.08
C GLN A 339 -39.52 -10.01 -0.06
N THR A 340 -40.16 -10.12 1.10
CA THR A 340 -40.04 -9.13 2.19
C THR A 340 -38.61 -9.08 2.75
N VAL A 341 -38.00 -10.25 3.01
CA VAL A 341 -36.61 -10.36 3.47
C VAL A 341 -35.65 -9.82 2.42
N LEU A 342 -35.87 -10.16 1.14
CA LEU A 342 -35.08 -9.67 0.02
C LEU A 342 -35.09 -8.13 -0.04
N ALA A 343 -36.26 -7.51 0.09
CA ALA A 343 -36.41 -6.06 0.11
C ALA A 343 -35.68 -5.41 1.30
N ALA A 344 -35.77 -6.01 2.50
CA ALA A 344 -35.04 -5.54 3.68
C ALA A 344 -33.51 -5.65 3.50
N VAL A 345 -33.04 -6.77 2.97
CA VAL A 345 -31.60 -6.99 2.66
C VAL A 345 -31.11 -5.98 1.63
N LEU A 346 -31.90 -5.69 0.60
CA LEU A 346 -31.57 -4.69 -0.42
C LEU A 346 -31.40 -3.30 0.20
N ILE A 347 -32.32 -2.85 1.07
CA ILE A 347 -32.22 -1.54 1.75
C ILE A 347 -30.94 -1.45 2.57
N VAL A 348 -30.63 -2.49 3.35
CA VAL A 348 -29.41 -2.54 4.17
C VAL A 348 -28.16 -2.52 3.29
N ALA A 349 -28.13 -3.33 2.22
CA ALA A 349 -27.00 -3.41 1.30
C ALA A 349 -26.73 -2.08 0.60
N VAL A 350 -27.76 -1.41 0.09
CA VAL A 350 -27.65 -0.08 -0.54
C VAL A 350 -27.19 0.98 0.47
N GLY A 351 -27.75 0.98 1.69
CA GLY A 351 -27.36 1.91 2.74
C GLY A 351 -25.89 1.76 3.16
N LEU A 352 -25.42 0.51 3.25
CA LEU A 352 -24.02 0.21 3.54
C LEU A 352 -23.10 0.60 2.37
N ASP A 353 -23.45 0.34 1.11
CA ASP A 353 -22.64 0.73 -0.06
C ASP A 353 -22.44 2.25 -0.12
N LEU A 354 -23.52 3.01 0.06
CA LEU A 354 -23.47 4.49 0.06
C LEU A 354 -22.58 5.05 1.19
N LYS A 355 -22.65 4.47 2.38
CA LYS A 355 -21.89 4.93 3.55
C LYS A 355 -20.43 4.44 3.54
N TRP A 356 -20.19 3.21 3.11
CA TRP A 356 -18.86 2.60 3.04
C TRP A 356 -18.04 3.18 1.88
N GLY A 357 -18.62 3.37 0.70
CA GLY A 357 -17.95 3.99 -0.44
C GLY A 357 -17.47 5.41 -0.16
N LYS A 358 -18.28 6.24 0.53
CA LYS A 358 -17.92 7.61 0.92
C LYS A 358 -16.91 7.69 2.06
N ASN A 359 -16.91 6.73 2.98
CA ASN A 359 -16.10 6.79 4.20
C ASN A 359 -14.86 5.88 4.17
N ARG A 360 -14.69 4.98 3.20
CA ARG A 360 -13.55 4.05 3.10
C ARG A 360 -12.21 4.80 3.10
N GLY A 361 -12.06 5.81 2.23
CA GLY A 361 -10.83 6.61 2.18
C GLY A 361 -10.53 7.30 3.51
N LYS A 362 -11.56 7.89 4.14
CA LYS A 362 -11.46 8.51 5.46
C LYS A 362 -11.13 7.50 6.57
N ALA A 363 -11.68 6.28 6.50
CA ALA A 363 -11.45 5.23 7.49
C ALA A 363 -10.03 4.65 7.37
N ILE A 364 -9.54 4.43 6.15
CA ILE A 364 -8.17 3.98 5.87
C ILE A 364 -7.18 5.05 6.34
N GLN A 365 -7.35 6.31 5.94
CA GLN A 365 -6.48 7.41 6.39
C GLN A 365 -6.50 7.60 7.92
N LYS A 366 -7.67 7.49 8.57
CA LYS A 366 -7.80 7.59 10.04
C LYS A 366 -7.18 6.42 10.82
N THR A 367 -6.86 5.33 10.14
CA THR A 367 -6.27 4.12 10.73
C THR A 367 -4.81 3.95 10.32
N TYR A 368 -4.36 4.68 9.29
CA TYR A 368 -3.03 4.55 8.69
C TYR A 368 -1.90 4.89 9.66
N VAL A 369 -2.05 5.94 10.48
CA VAL A 369 -1.06 6.28 11.52
C VAL A 369 -1.50 5.73 12.86
N ASN A 370 -0.64 4.90 13.46
CA ASN A 370 -0.94 4.19 14.69
C ASN A 370 0.15 4.44 15.75
N PRO A 371 0.10 5.57 16.47
CA PRO A 371 1.11 5.93 17.46
C PRO A 371 1.37 4.80 18.47
N THR A 372 2.63 4.57 18.80
CA THR A 372 3.08 3.65 19.86
C THR A 372 3.71 4.41 21.01
N ILE A 373 3.77 3.82 22.20
CA ILE A 373 4.44 4.46 23.35
C ILE A 373 5.93 4.56 23.04
N VAL A 374 6.48 5.78 23.10
CA VAL A 374 7.91 6.04 23.06
C VAL A 374 8.31 6.58 24.43
N GLU A 375 9.29 5.92 25.04
CA GLU A 375 9.84 6.31 26.34
C GLU A 375 11.27 6.78 26.10
N TYR A 376 11.45 8.10 26.16
CA TYR A 376 12.78 8.68 26.26
C TYR A 376 13.33 8.49 27.68
N GLY A 377 14.65 8.39 27.79
CA GLY A 377 15.34 8.50 29.07
C GLY A 377 15.33 9.93 29.61
N GLU A 378 16.21 10.20 30.57
CA GLU A 378 16.27 11.51 31.21
C GLU A 378 16.49 12.63 30.19
N LEU A 379 15.73 13.72 30.35
CA LEU A 379 15.90 14.91 29.53
C LEU A 379 17.12 15.67 30.06
N GLN A 380 18.17 15.76 29.25
CA GLN A 380 19.38 16.46 29.63
C GLN A 380 19.11 17.96 29.76
N ASP A 381 19.61 18.57 30.83
CA ASP A 381 19.55 20.03 30.99
C ASP A 381 20.59 20.69 30.08
N THR A 382 20.14 21.55 29.19
CA THR A 382 20.98 22.28 28.22
C THR A 382 21.07 23.77 28.53
N ARG A 383 20.42 24.24 29.60
CA ARG A 383 20.35 25.68 29.90
C ARG A 383 21.75 26.28 30.11
N PRO A 384 21.99 27.53 29.71
CA PRO A 384 23.22 28.24 30.06
C PRO A 384 23.44 28.24 31.58
N GLY A 385 24.66 27.98 32.03
CA GLY A 385 25.05 27.88 33.44
C GLY A 385 24.63 26.57 34.13
N SER A 386 24.14 25.58 33.39
CA SER A 386 23.74 24.28 33.99
C SER A 386 24.92 23.39 34.38
N GLY A 387 26.12 23.64 33.83
CA GLY A 387 27.32 22.84 34.10
C GLY A 387 27.25 21.42 33.53
N THR A 388 26.26 21.12 32.68
CA THR A 388 26.14 19.82 32.04
C THR A 388 27.06 19.74 30.82
N ARG A 389 27.34 18.51 30.37
CA ARG A 389 28.12 18.27 29.15
C ARG A 389 27.42 18.75 27.88
N PHE A 390 26.13 19.10 27.96
CA PHE A 390 25.33 19.60 26.85
C PHE A 390 24.94 21.08 26.99
N GLU A 391 25.57 21.81 27.91
CA GLU A 391 25.31 23.22 28.16
C GLU A 391 25.35 24.05 26.86
N GLN A 392 24.38 24.94 26.72
CA GLN A 392 24.27 25.90 25.60
C GLN A 392 25.39 26.94 25.65
N ASN A 393 25.89 27.28 24.46
CA ASN A 393 26.89 28.32 24.23
C ASN A 393 26.57 29.05 22.91
N ASP A 394 27.43 29.98 22.49
CA ASP A 394 27.21 30.78 21.28
C ASP A 394 28.23 30.48 20.16
N ARG A 395 28.85 29.29 20.20
CA ARG A 395 29.96 28.95 19.29
C ARG A 395 29.56 28.90 17.81
N LEU A 396 28.27 28.75 17.50
CA LEU A 396 27.78 28.77 16.11
C LEU A 396 27.24 30.13 15.64
N VAL A 397 27.01 31.08 16.55
CA VAL A 397 26.39 32.38 16.20
C VAL A 397 27.25 33.19 15.23
N GLY A 398 28.58 33.04 15.31
CA GLY A 398 29.56 33.69 14.43
C GLY A 398 29.93 32.92 13.17
N ALA A 399 29.17 31.89 12.79
CA ALA A 399 29.46 31.09 11.59
C ALA A 399 29.40 31.94 10.32
N GLU A 400 30.45 31.84 9.50
CA GLU A 400 30.50 32.48 8.20
C GLU A 400 29.50 31.82 7.24
N ALA A 401 28.74 32.64 6.51
CA ALA A 401 27.73 32.16 5.58
C ALA A 401 28.28 32.02 4.16
N ILE A 402 28.40 30.78 3.69
CA ILE A 402 28.71 30.45 2.30
C ILE A 402 27.42 30.34 1.50
N GLY A 403 27.36 31.00 0.35
CA GLY A 403 26.22 30.89 -0.57
C GLY A 403 24.90 31.45 -0.02
N LEU A 404 24.95 32.49 0.83
CA LEU A 404 23.76 33.11 1.43
C LEU A 404 22.72 33.54 0.37
N GLY A 405 21.51 32.99 0.47
CA GLY A 405 20.41 33.24 -0.48
C GLY A 405 20.61 32.57 -1.84
N GLN A 406 21.68 31.80 -2.03
CA GLN A 406 22.00 31.08 -3.25
C GLN A 406 21.78 29.56 -3.15
N VAL A 407 21.53 29.07 -1.94
CA VAL A 407 21.20 27.67 -1.64
C VAL A 407 19.87 27.62 -0.91
N GLU A 408 19.12 26.54 -1.06
CA GLU A 408 17.89 26.29 -0.32
C GLU A 408 17.90 24.86 0.21
N GLY A 409 17.98 24.74 1.54
CA GLY A 409 18.03 23.48 2.28
C GLY A 409 19.24 22.61 1.93
N PRO A 410 20.48 23.07 2.16
CA PRO A 410 21.66 22.21 2.06
C PRO A 410 21.64 21.20 3.20
N GLU A 411 20.93 20.09 3.00
CA GLU A 411 20.73 19.06 4.02
C GLU A 411 22.07 18.43 4.41
N ASP A 412 22.81 17.87 3.45
CA ASP A 412 24.20 17.44 3.64
C ASP A 412 25.19 18.33 2.88
N VAL A 413 26.39 18.41 3.42
CA VAL A 413 27.52 19.15 2.86
C VAL A 413 28.74 18.24 2.80
N ILE A 414 29.54 18.32 1.74
CA ILE A 414 30.78 17.56 1.64
C ILE A 414 31.82 18.29 0.80
N LEU A 415 33.11 18.11 1.12
CA LEU A 415 34.20 18.66 0.36
C LEU A 415 34.96 17.55 -0.37
N ASP A 416 35.37 17.83 -1.61
CA ASP A 416 36.28 16.93 -2.33
C ASP A 416 37.74 17.18 -1.94
N LYS A 417 38.66 16.37 -2.50
CA LYS A 417 40.09 16.48 -2.21
C LYS A 417 40.71 17.80 -2.66
N GLN A 418 40.07 18.53 -3.57
CA GLN A 418 40.50 19.85 -4.01
C GLN A 418 39.91 20.98 -3.15
N GLY A 419 39.16 20.64 -2.09
CA GLY A 419 38.52 21.61 -1.20
C GLY A 419 37.29 22.29 -1.80
N ARG A 420 36.72 21.76 -2.90
CA ARG A 420 35.46 22.28 -3.45
C ARG A 420 34.30 21.72 -2.63
N LEU A 421 33.33 22.57 -2.31
CA LEU A 421 32.21 22.25 -1.44
C LEU A 421 30.97 21.89 -2.25
N TYR A 422 30.30 20.80 -1.87
CA TYR A 422 29.10 20.28 -2.52
C TYR A 422 27.95 20.24 -1.54
N CYS A 423 26.74 20.51 -2.03
CA CYS A 423 25.51 20.35 -1.26
C CYS A 423 24.31 20.04 -2.16
N GLY A 424 23.33 19.36 -1.59
CA GLY A 424 22.02 19.17 -2.19
C GLY A 424 21.12 20.40 -2.07
N THR A 425 20.08 20.48 -2.89
CA THR A 425 19.01 21.48 -2.74
C THR A 425 17.63 20.84 -2.78
N ARG A 426 16.62 21.53 -2.25
CA ARG A 426 15.21 21.07 -2.30
C ARG A 426 14.67 20.85 -3.70
N GLN A 427 15.28 21.46 -4.73
CA GLN A 427 14.88 21.28 -6.13
C GLN A 427 15.47 20.02 -6.78
N GLY A 428 16.32 19.25 -6.10
CA GLY A 428 16.99 18.10 -6.70
C GLY A 428 18.30 18.43 -7.41
N TRP A 429 18.93 19.55 -7.08
CA TRP A 429 20.22 19.93 -7.65
C TRP A 429 21.35 19.62 -6.69
N ILE A 430 22.53 19.32 -7.26
CA ILE A 430 23.79 19.35 -6.52
C ILE A 430 24.50 20.64 -6.92
N LEU A 431 24.76 21.50 -5.96
CA LEU A 431 25.56 22.70 -6.15
C LEU A 431 27.02 22.41 -5.81
N ARG A 432 27.93 23.07 -6.52
CA ARG A 432 29.35 23.07 -6.23
C ARG A 432 29.83 24.50 -6.03
N PHE A 433 30.59 24.72 -4.97
CA PHE A 433 31.24 25.97 -4.62
C PHE A 433 32.76 25.80 -4.70
N SER A 434 33.43 26.77 -5.30
CA SER A 434 34.88 26.77 -5.51
C SER A 434 35.49 28.17 -5.35
N GLY A 435 36.82 28.25 -5.33
CA GLY A 435 37.57 29.46 -4.95
C GLY A 435 37.93 29.46 -3.46
N GLU A 436 38.91 30.28 -3.07
CA GLU A 436 39.44 30.32 -1.69
C GLU A 436 38.35 30.60 -0.62
N ASN A 437 37.36 31.42 -0.99
CA ASN A 437 36.21 31.76 -0.14
C ASN A 437 34.87 31.27 -0.71
N PHE A 438 34.87 30.22 -1.55
CA PHE A 438 33.65 29.65 -2.12
C PHE A 438 32.82 30.64 -2.97
N GLU A 439 33.50 31.56 -3.65
CA GLU A 439 32.89 32.66 -4.42
C GLU A 439 32.21 32.19 -5.71
N HIS A 440 32.67 31.06 -6.27
CA HIS A 440 32.16 30.54 -7.53
C HIS A 440 31.18 29.40 -7.30
N ARG A 441 29.89 29.67 -7.58
CA ARG A 441 28.81 28.69 -7.52
C ARG A 441 28.46 28.17 -8.91
N GLU A 442 28.29 26.86 -9.03
CA GLU A 442 27.70 26.23 -10.21
C GLU A 442 26.71 25.11 -9.85
N ILE A 443 25.85 24.78 -10.81
CA ILE A 443 25.02 23.58 -10.73
C ILE A 443 25.87 22.43 -11.27
N PHE A 444 26.39 21.60 -10.37
CA PHE A 444 27.21 20.45 -10.72
C PHE A 444 26.40 19.35 -11.38
N ALA A 445 25.20 19.05 -10.85
CA ALA A 445 24.30 18.07 -11.42
C ALA A 445 22.83 18.34 -11.09
N ARG A 446 21.92 17.81 -11.92
CA ARG A 446 20.47 17.85 -11.71
C ARG A 446 19.96 16.41 -11.59
N ILE A 447 19.77 15.94 -10.36
CA ILE A 447 19.35 14.57 -10.06
C ILE A 447 17.82 14.45 -10.02
N GLY A 448 17.14 15.50 -9.54
CA GLY A 448 15.73 15.43 -9.16
C GLY A 448 15.55 14.90 -7.73
N GLY A 449 14.29 14.74 -7.30
CA GLY A 449 13.99 14.34 -5.92
C GLY A 449 14.52 15.33 -4.89
N HIS A 450 14.75 14.86 -3.66
CA HIS A 450 15.42 15.62 -2.61
C HIS A 450 16.74 14.92 -2.26
N PRO A 451 17.92 15.47 -2.62
CA PRO A 451 19.21 14.95 -2.22
C PRO A 451 19.39 15.18 -0.73
N LEU A 452 19.77 14.13 -0.01
CA LEU A 452 20.02 14.13 1.42
C LEU A 452 21.51 13.81 1.62
N GLY A 453 21.86 12.64 2.17
CA GLY A 453 23.26 12.26 2.43
C GLY A 453 24.15 12.14 1.20
N LEU A 454 25.42 12.53 1.38
CA LEU A 454 26.46 12.64 0.37
C LEU A 454 27.75 11.94 0.82
N ALA A 455 28.36 11.14 -0.05
CA ALA A 455 29.70 10.60 0.16
C ALA A 455 30.47 10.47 -1.17
N PHE A 456 31.79 10.67 -1.13
CA PHE A 456 32.65 10.39 -2.28
C PHE A 456 33.15 8.94 -2.24
N ASP A 457 33.04 8.24 -3.36
CA ASP A 457 33.67 6.92 -3.53
C ASP A 457 35.16 7.04 -3.89
N ALA A 458 35.83 5.90 -4.05
CA ALA A 458 37.25 5.84 -4.37
C ALA A 458 37.61 6.44 -5.76
N GLU A 459 36.65 6.50 -6.68
CA GLU A 459 36.78 7.07 -8.02
C GLU A 459 36.39 8.56 -8.06
N GLU A 460 36.11 9.17 -6.90
CA GLU A 460 35.62 10.54 -6.76
C GLU A 460 34.23 10.77 -7.36
N ASN A 461 33.44 9.71 -7.55
CA ASN A 461 32.01 9.86 -7.81
C ASN A 461 31.31 10.29 -6.52
N LEU A 462 30.43 11.29 -6.62
CA LEU A 462 29.57 11.72 -5.53
C LEU A 462 28.36 10.79 -5.45
N VAL A 463 28.33 9.92 -4.45
CA VAL A 463 27.21 9.05 -4.13
C VAL A 463 26.19 9.83 -3.29
N VAL A 464 24.92 9.72 -3.66
CA VAL A 464 23.83 10.54 -3.14
C VAL A 464 22.63 9.68 -2.77
N CYS A 465 22.17 9.81 -1.53
CA CYS A 465 20.84 9.36 -1.12
C CYS A 465 19.79 10.38 -1.57
N VAL A 466 18.77 9.91 -2.30
CA VAL A 466 17.72 10.76 -2.86
C VAL A 466 16.37 10.29 -2.36
N ALA A 467 15.70 11.12 -1.55
CA ALA A 467 14.39 10.81 -1.02
C ALA A 467 13.37 10.61 -2.17
N GLY A 468 12.60 9.53 -2.08
CA GLY A 468 11.61 9.10 -3.08
C GLY A 468 12.21 8.36 -4.30
N MET A 469 13.54 8.34 -4.45
CA MET A 469 14.21 7.82 -5.65
C MET A 469 15.22 6.70 -5.37
N GLY A 470 15.91 6.69 -4.23
CA GLY A 470 16.91 5.66 -3.88
C GLY A 470 18.34 6.20 -3.88
N LEU A 471 19.30 5.38 -4.29
CA LEU A 471 20.73 5.69 -4.29
C LEU A 471 21.23 5.98 -5.71
N TYR A 472 21.95 7.09 -5.86
CA TYR A 472 22.49 7.59 -7.12
C TYR A 472 23.98 7.89 -6.98
N ALA A 473 24.70 7.95 -8.11
CA ALA A 473 26.06 8.44 -8.18
C ALA A 473 26.15 9.54 -9.24
N VAL A 474 26.97 10.55 -8.99
CA VAL A 474 27.30 11.60 -9.94
C VAL A 474 28.79 11.54 -10.21
N THR A 475 29.17 11.33 -11.47
CA THR A 475 30.58 11.29 -11.86
C THR A 475 31.26 12.65 -11.69
N PRO A 476 32.60 12.74 -11.64
CA PRO A 476 33.32 14.01 -11.63
C PRO A 476 32.95 14.96 -12.77
N GLN A 477 32.42 14.44 -13.88
CA GLN A 477 31.94 15.18 -15.05
C GLN A 477 30.48 15.66 -14.92
N GLY A 478 29.78 15.35 -13.82
CA GLY A 478 28.39 15.74 -13.57
C GLY A 478 27.35 14.77 -14.15
N GLU A 479 27.75 13.59 -14.64
CA GLU A 479 26.82 12.59 -15.17
C GLU A 479 26.12 11.82 -14.04
N VAL A 480 24.78 11.82 -14.03
CA VAL A 480 23.96 11.15 -13.01
C VAL A 480 23.66 9.71 -13.40
N ARG A 481 23.96 8.76 -12.50
CA ARG A 481 23.76 7.33 -12.68
C ARG A 481 22.94 6.76 -11.51
N LYS A 482 21.89 5.98 -11.81
CA LYS A 482 21.13 5.26 -10.78
C LYS A 482 21.94 4.06 -10.30
N LEU A 483 22.14 3.92 -9.00
CA LEU A 483 22.72 2.72 -8.39
C LEU A 483 21.62 1.74 -8.00
N THR A 484 20.60 2.20 -7.26
CA THR A 484 19.49 1.36 -6.83
C THR A 484 18.25 2.14 -6.43
N ASP A 485 17.07 1.59 -6.66
CA ASP A 485 15.77 2.09 -6.19
C ASP A 485 14.94 1.00 -5.47
N GLU A 486 15.52 -0.17 -5.29
CA GLU A 486 14.88 -1.34 -4.69
C GLU A 486 15.84 -2.21 -3.89
N THR A 487 15.28 -2.99 -2.96
CA THR A 487 15.99 -3.99 -2.17
C THR A 487 15.30 -5.34 -2.25
N ASN A 488 15.84 -6.34 -1.55
CA ASN A 488 15.32 -7.70 -1.54
C ASN A 488 13.85 -7.76 -1.05
N ARG A 489 12.98 -8.33 -1.90
CA ARG A 489 11.55 -8.52 -1.60
C ARG A 489 11.33 -9.60 -0.55
N ASN A 490 10.42 -9.34 0.39
CA ASN A 490 9.92 -10.34 1.32
C ASN A 490 8.51 -10.79 0.94
N TRP A 491 8.38 -12.02 0.42
CA TRP A 491 7.09 -12.59 0.01
C TRP A 491 6.09 -12.82 1.14
N LEU A 492 6.53 -12.75 2.40
CA LEU A 492 5.68 -12.90 3.58
C LEU A 492 5.04 -11.59 4.05
N GLN A 493 5.47 -10.43 3.53
CA GLN A 493 4.86 -9.15 3.88
C GLN A 493 3.64 -8.85 3.01
N LEU A 494 2.58 -8.36 3.67
CA LEU A 494 1.34 -7.93 3.01
C LEU A 494 1.61 -6.72 2.09
N ARG A 495 2.33 -5.72 2.58
CA ARG A 495 2.78 -4.57 1.79
C ARG A 495 4.19 -4.81 1.28
N ASP A 496 4.35 -4.65 -0.03
CA ASP A 496 5.66 -4.71 -0.67
C ASP A 496 6.51 -3.52 -0.22
N ASP A 497 7.59 -3.79 0.50
CA ASP A 497 8.55 -2.81 1.02
C ASP A 497 9.87 -2.82 0.23
N SER A 498 9.93 -3.48 -0.92
CA SER A 498 11.15 -3.57 -1.73
C SER A 498 11.59 -2.23 -2.31
N ARG A 499 10.64 -1.38 -2.74
CA ARG A 499 10.94 -0.03 -3.25
C ARG A 499 11.40 0.89 -2.13
N LEU A 500 12.51 1.60 -2.37
CA LEU A 500 13.05 2.61 -1.46
C LEU A 500 12.19 3.87 -1.50
N ARG A 501 11.85 4.41 -0.32
CA ARG A 501 11.00 5.60 -0.14
C ARG A 501 11.75 6.80 0.39
N LEU A 502 12.54 6.64 1.43
CA LEU A 502 13.24 7.74 2.07
C LEU A 502 14.67 7.30 2.38
N ALA A 503 15.47 7.12 1.33
CA ALA A 503 16.92 6.96 1.46
C ALA A 503 17.47 8.28 2.00
N ASP A 504 18.18 8.21 3.13
CA ASP A 504 18.46 9.38 3.98
C ASP A 504 19.96 9.70 3.98
N ASP A 505 20.77 9.00 4.78
CA ASP A 505 22.22 9.18 4.86
C ASP A 505 22.99 7.94 4.37
N LEU A 506 24.27 8.11 4.03
CA LEU A 506 25.15 7.03 3.61
C LEU A 506 26.61 7.22 4.02
N ASP A 507 27.33 6.11 4.10
CA ASP A 507 28.79 6.11 4.14
C ASP A 507 29.36 4.86 3.45
N ILE A 508 30.63 4.93 3.07
CA ILE A 508 31.29 3.94 2.23
C ILE A 508 32.34 3.20 3.06
N ALA A 509 32.18 1.89 3.17
CA ALA A 509 33.11 1.03 3.89
C ALA A 509 34.43 0.85 3.11
N PRO A 510 35.54 0.45 3.77
CA PRO A 510 36.83 0.27 3.10
C PRO A 510 36.84 -0.76 1.96
N ASP A 511 35.87 -1.69 1.96
CA ASP A 511 35.69 -2.68 0.90
C ASP A 511 34.86 -2.16 -0.29
N GLY A 512 34.52 -0.87 -0.30
CA GLY A 512 33.72 -0.21 -1.33
C GLY A 512 32.21 -0.43 -1.20
N LYS A 513 31.72 -1.21 -0.22
CA LYS A 513 30.29 -1.36 -0.02
C LYS A 513 29.69 -0.07 0.54
N ILE A 514 28.55 0.31 -0.01
CA ILE A 514 27.84 1.52 0.38
C ILE A 514 26.75 1.13 1.37
N TYR A 515 26.86 1.64 2.59
CA TYR A 515 25.85 1.44 3.63
C TYR A 515 25.04 2.72 3.75
N PHE A 516 23.72 2.58 3.70
CA PHE A 516 22.83 3.74 3.71
C PHE A 516 21.55 3.44 4.48
N SER A 517 21.00 4.48 5.10
CA SER A 517 19.76 4.41 5.85
C SER A 517 18.56 4.62 4.93
N GLU A 518 17.46 3.95 5.28
CA GLU A 518 16.14 4.39 4.85
C GLU A 518 15.33 4.71 6.10
N ALA A 519 15.02 6.00 6.29
CA ALA A 519 14.41 6.50 7.52
C ALA A 519 13.05 5.85 7.78
N THR A 520 12.26 5.64 6.73
CA THR A 520 10.96 5.00 6.81
C THR A 520 10.57 4.29 5.53
N THR A 521 10.02 3.08 5.68
CA THR A 521 9.40 2.30 4.59
C THR A 521 7.92 2.65 4.38
N ARG A 522 7.38 3.62 5.14
CA ARG A 522 5.94 3.89 5.21
C ARG A 522 5.52 5.22 4.61
N PHE A 523 6.30 6.27 4.82
CA PHE A 523 5.99 7.65 4.46
C PHE A 523 6.97 8.17 3.40
N GLU A 524 6.56 9.21 2.68
CA GLU A 524 7.43 9.94 1.75
C GLU A 524 8.07 11.14 2.47
N MET A 525 9.04 11.80 1.85
CA MET A 525 9.71 12.98 2.41
C MET A 525 8.76 14.12 2.78
N ALA A 526 7.60 14.28 2.14
CA ALA A 526 6.62 15.31 2.51
C ALA A 526 5.83 14.96 3.80
N ASP A 527 5.78 13.67 4.16
CA ASP A 527 4.94 13.10 5.22
C ASP A 527 5.77 12.50 6.36
N TRP A 528 7.08 12.73 6.37
CA TRP A 528 8.04 12.23 7.37
C TRP A 528 7.60 12.48 8.82
N ILE A 529 6.93 13.62 9.07
CA ILE A 529 6.35 14.01 10.38
C ILE A 529 5.43 12.92 10.95
N LEU A 530 4.69 12.22 10.10
CA LEU A 530 3.79 11.16 10.53
C LEU A 530 4.56 9.99 11.13
N ASP A 531 5.80 9.74 10.70
CA ASP A 531 6.67 8.71 11.28
C ASP A 531 7.07 9.07 12.71
N GLY A 532 7.48 10.32 12.94
CA GLY A 532 7.81 10.83 14.28
C GLY A 532 6.63 10.77 15.25
N ILE A 533 5.44 11.18 14.79
CA ILE A 533 4.22 11.05 15.60
C ILE A 533 3.87 9.59 15.84
N GLU A 534 4.19 8.70 14.92
CA GLU A 534 3.96 7.27 15.12
C GLU A 534 4.94 6.67 16.13
N GLY A 535 6.21 7.08 16.07
CA GLY A 535 7.30 6.64 16.94
C GLY A 535 7.61 5.16 16.80
N ARG A 536 7.36 4.58 15.62
CA ARG A 536 7.51 3.15 15.36
C ARG A 536 8.80 2.83 14.62
N PRO A 537 9.32 1.59 14.75
CA PRO A 537 10.51 1.16 14.05
C PRO A 537 10.21 0.84 12.57
N ASN A 538 10.02 1.88 11.75
CA ASN A 538 9.64 1.75 10.33
C ASN A 538 10.83 1.81 9.37
N GLY A 539 12.02 2.15 9.87
CA GLY A 539 13.24 2.33 9.08
C GLY A 539 14.13 1.10 9.03
N ARG A 540 15.17 1.17 8.21
CA ARG A 540 16.14 0.08 7.99
C ARG A 540 17.50 0.60 7.56
N LEU A 541 18.51 -0.26 7.73
CA LEU A 541 19.85 -0.07 7.15
C LEU A 541 19.98 -0.99 5.93
N LEU A 542 20.50 -0.45 4.84
CA LEU A 542 20.73 -1.14 3.59
C LEU A 542 22.22 -1.19 3.26
N CYS A 543 22.59 -2.14 2.40
CA CYS A 543 23.92 -2.26 1.84
C CYS A 543 23.79 -2.48 0.34
N TYR A 544 24.35 -1.57 -0.44
CA TYR A 544 24.57 -1.72 -1.87
C TYR A 544 26.00 -2.21 -2.10
N ASP A 545 26.13 -3.24 -2.93
CA ASP A 545 27.41 -3.83 -3.29
C ASP A 545 27.73 -3.48 -4.76
N PRO A 546 28.65 -2.53 -5.02
CA PRO A 546 28.98 -2.09 -6.37
C PRO A 546 29.49 -3.21 -7.27
N ALA A 547 30.15 -4.24 -6.71
CA ALA A 547 30.68 -5.35 -7.48
C ALA A 547 29.57 -6.25 -8.07
N THR A 548 28.39 -6.27 -7.45
CA THR A 548 27.26 -7.09 -7.89
C THR A 548 26.07 -6.28 -8.42
N GLY A 549 26.05 -4.97 -8.19
CA GLY A 549 24.91 -4.10 -8.49
C GLY A 549 23.66 -4.41 -7.66
N LYS A 550 23.80 -5.09 -6.51
CA LYS A 550 22.67 -5.53 -5.69
C LYS A 550 22.60 -4.80 -4.36
N THR A 551 21.37 -4.49 -3.96
CA THR A 551 21.03 -3.93 -2.64
C THR A 551 20.37 -4.98 -1.78
N ARG A 552 20.76 -5.06 -0.51
CA ARG A 552 20.08 -5.88 0.50
C ARG A 552 19.81 -5.10 1.78
N THR A 553 18.72 -5.44 2.45
CA THR A 553 18.45 -4.95 3.80
C THR A 553 19.37 -5.67 4.79
N VAL A 554 20.15 -4.90 5.57
CA VAL A 554 21.07 -5.41 6.58
C VAL A 554 20.40 -5.46 7.95
N ILE A 555 19.75 -4.36 8.36
CA ILE A 555 19.04 -4.25 9.63
C ILE A 555 17.63 -3.76 9.38
N ARG A 556 16.64 -4.37 10.01
CA ARG A 556 15.23 -3.96 9.95
C ARG A 556 14.79 -3.39 11.29
N ASN A 557 13.67 -2.66 11.27
CA ASN A 557 13.00 -2.15 12.46
C ASN A 557 13.88 -1.16 13.25
N LEU A 558 14.54 -0.26 12.52
CA LEU A 558 15.18 0.91 13.11
C LEU A 558 14.14 2.02 13.26
N VAL A 559 14.26 2.83 14.32
CA VAL A 559 13.38 4.00 14.52
C VAL A 559 14.06 5.19 13.86
N PHE A 560 13.59 5.53 12.65
CA PHE A 560 14.05 6.65 11.84
C PHE A 560 15.58 6.80 11.86
N PRO A 561 16.31 5.83 11.26
CA PRO A 561 17.75 5.94 11.10
C PRO A 561 18.04 7.08 10.12
N ASN A 562 18.65 8.15 10.61
CA ASN A 562 18.97 9.32 9.82
C ASN A 562 20.45 9.22 9.42
N GLY A 563 21.37 9.55 10.32
CA GLY A 563 22.82 9.45 10.07
C GLY A 563 23.41 8.02 10.05
N VAL A 564 24.38 7.80 9.16
CA VAL A 564 25.19 6.57 9.02
C VAL A 564 26.67 6.94 8.87
N CYS A 565 27.54 6.37 9.71
CA CYS A 565 28.97 6.64 9.67
C CYS A 565 29.79 5.37 9.90
N VAL A 566 30.74 5.08 9.04
CA VAL A 566 31.74 4.02 9.24
C VAL A 566 32.70 4.44 10.35
N SER A 567 33.02 3.54 11.27
CA SER A 567 33.99 3.79 12.34
C SER A 567 35.38 4.06 11.77
N HIS A 568 36.23 4.74 12.54
CA HIS A 568 37.61 5.04 12.12
C HIS A 568 38.43 3.81 11.72
N ASP A 569 38.18 2.66 12.35
CA ASP A 569 38.84 1.39 12.03
C ASP A 569 38.22 0.63 10.83
N GLY A 570 37.11 1.13 10.27
CA GLY A 570 36.40 0.53 9.15
C GLY A 570 35.61 -0.75 9.47
N LYS A 571 35.51 -1.16 10.74
CA LYS A 571 34.93 -2.46 11.14
C LYS A 571 33.49 -2.38 11.63
N SER A 572 32.97 -1.18 11.89
CA SER A 572 31.61 -0.97 12.37
C SER A 572 30.94 0.26 11.74
N LEU A 573 29.63 0.37 11.94
CA LEU A 573 28.80 1.49 11.51
C LEU A 573 28.11 2.11 12.74
N LEU A 574 28.20 3.42 12.89
CA LEU A 574 27.38 4.21 13.78
C LEU A 574 26.10 4.64 13.06
N ILE A 575 24.97 4.50 13.73
CA ILE A 575 23.64 4.77 13.17
C ILE A 575 22.85 5.66 14.13
N ALA A 576 22.53 6.88 13.72
CA ALA A 576 21.73 7.82 14.49
C ALA A 576 20.25 7.46 14.39
N GLN A 577 19.58 7.24 15.53
CA GLN A 577 18.12 7.08 15.59
C GLN A 577 17.48 8.36 16.10
N THR A 578 16.89 9.13 15.18
CA THR A 578 16.34 10.46 15.46
C THR A 578 15.32 10.41 16.58
N TRP A 579 14.23 9.65 16.42
CA TRP A 579 13.12 9.61 17.41
C TRP A 579 13.41 8.81 18.68
N LEU A 580 14.59 8.21 18.83
CA LEU A 580 15.02 7.59 20.09
C LEU A 580 16.19 8.33 20.74
N CYS A 581 16.68 9.40 20.10
CA CYS A 581 17.73 10.27 20.62
C CYS A 581 18.97 9.48 21.07
N ARG A 582 19.43 8.55 20.22
CA ARG A 582 20.54 7.64 20.49
C ARG A 582 21.29 7.23 19.23
N ILE A 583 22.51 6.73 19.41
CA ILE A 583 23.37 6.16 18.38
C ILE A 583 23.54 4.66 18.64
N LEU A 584 23.42 3.86 17.60
CA LEU A 584 23.72 2.43 17.62
C LEU A 584 25.07 2.17 16.95
N ARG A 585 25.77 1.11 17.37
CA ARG A 585 26.95 0.57 16.69
C ARG A 585 26.63 -0.81 16.13
N PHE A 586 26.89 -1.00 14.83
CA PHE A 586 26.72 -2.26 14.14
C PHE A 586 28.05 -2.74 13.57
N HIS A 587 28.50 -3.92 14.00
CA HIS A 587 29.78 -4.48 13.57
C HIS A 587 29.63 -5.14 12.19
N ILE A 588 30.34 -4.65 11.18
CA ILE A 588 30.31 -5.16 9.79
C ILE A 588 31.45 -6.13 9.48
N ASP A 589 32.51 -6.08 10.28
CA ASP A 589 33.67 -6.96 10.19
C ASP A 589 34.22 -7.36 11.57
N GLY A 590 35.16 -8.32 11.61
CA GLY A 590 35.79 -8.81 12.83
C GLY A 590 34.98 -9.87 13.60
N PRO A 591 35.41 -10.23 14.82
CA PRO A 591 34.80 -11.32 15.60
C PRO A 591 33.36 -11.03 16.04
N ASP A 592 33.00 -9.76 16.22
CA ASP A 592 31.67 -9.31 16.60
C ASP A 592 30.74 -9.05 15.39
N LYS A 593 31.15 -9.42 14.17
CA LYS A 593 30.36 -9.18 12.94
C LYS A 593 28.90 -9.59 13.08
N GLY A 594 28.00 -8.64 12.78
CA GLY A 594 26.55 -8.78 12.88
C GLY A 594 25.96 -8.38 14.24
N ARG A 595 26.80 -8.04 15.23
CA ARG A 595 26.35 -7.53 16.52
C ARG A 595 25.89 -6.08 16.41
N LEU A 596 24.75 -5.78 17.03
CA LEU A 596 24.18 -4.44 17.15
C LEU A 596 24.10 -4.05 18.62
N GLU A 597 24.68 -2.92 18.99
CA GLU A 597 24.68 -2.42 20.37
C GLU A 597 24.40 -0.91 20.43
N VAL A 598 24.08 -0.40 21.61
CA VAL A 598 23.89 1.03 21.85
C VAL A 598 25.27 1.63 22.07
N PHE A 599 25.62 2.62 21.26
CA PHE A 599 26.87 3.35 21.37
C PHE A 599 26.74 4.47 22.42
N MET A 600 25.70 5.27 22.29
CA MET A 600 25.38 6.37 23.20
C MET A 600 23.88 6.66 23.14
N GLU A 601 23.27 7.06 24.26
CA GLU A 601 21.85 7.37 24.33
C GLU A 601 21.59 8.62 25.19
N ASN A 602 20.33 9.07 25.21
CA ASN A 602 19.87 10.24 25.98
C ASN A 602 20.43 11.57 25.51
N PHE A 603 20.52 11.77 24.19
CA PHE A 603 20.82 13.09 23.65
C PHE A 603 19.71 14.11 24.04
N PRO A 604 20.07 15.40 24.19
CA PRO A 604 19.11 16.47 24.46
C PRO A 604 18.18 16.76 23.28
N GLY A 605 18.56 16.32 22.09
CA GLY A 605 17.85 16.57 20.84
C GLY A 605 17.71 15.34 19.96
N TYR A 606 17.09 15.56 18.81
CA TYR A 606 16.84 14.58 17.76
C TYR A 606 18.06 14.53 16.84
N LEU A 607 18.72 13.38 16.77
CA LEU A 607 19.95 13.22 16.02
C LEU A 607 19.69 13.17 14.52
N ASP A 608 20.67 13.64 13.78
CA ASP A 608 20.72 13.64 12.33
C ASP A 608 22.05 12.99 11.85
N ASN A 609 22.74 13.54 10.85
CA ASN A 609 24.00 12.97 10.34
C ASN A 609 25.08 12.84 11.43
N ILE A 610 25.93 11.82 11.24
CA ILE A 610 27.12 11.54 12.06
C ILE A 610 28.31 11.47 11.13
N ASN A 611 29.41 12.17 11.44
CA ASN A 611 30.61 12.14 10.61
C ASN A 611 31.88 12.02 11.45
N ARG A 612 32.93 11.43 10.87
CA ARG A 612 34.25 11.31 11.50
C ARG A 612 34.87 12.69 11.73
N ALA A 613 35.41 12.93 12.92
CA ALA A 613 36.27 14.07 13.23
C ALA A 613 37.75 13.73 12.98
N SER A 614 38.59 14.73 12.75
CA SER A 614 40.02 14.49 12.42
C SER A 614 40.84 13.92 13.58
N ASP A 615 40.38 14.09 14.82
CA ASP A 615 41.03 13.69 16.07
C ASP A 615 40.60 12.30 16.58
N GLY A 616 39.93 11.50 15.73
CA GLY A 616 39.42 10.17 16.10
C GLY A 616 38.08 10.20 16.84
N ALA A 617 37.48 11.37 17.05
CA ALA A 617 36.13 11.53 17.56
C ALA A 617 35.08 11.49 16.42
N TYR A 618 33.82 11.75 16.76
CA TYR A 618 32.71 11.90 15.82
C TYR A 618 31.95 13.20 16.08
N TRP A 619 31.49 13.81 15.01
CA TRP A 619 30.53 14.91 15.02
C TRP A 619 29.12 14.38 14.82
N VAL A 620 28.15 14.98 15.52
CA VAL A 620 26.74 14.56 15.51
C VAL A 620 25.84 15.79 15.44
N ALA A 621 24.94 15.82 14.46
CA ALA A 621 23.99 16.92 14.26
C ALA A 621 22.75 16.68 15.12
N LEU A 622 22.17 17.76 15.63
CA LEU A 622 20.85 17.75 16.25
C LEU A 622 19.92 18.67 15.46
N ASN A 623 18.93 18.08 14.79
CA ASN A 623 17.97 18.82 13.96
C ASN A 623 16.87 19.52 14.77
N GLY A 624 16.74 19.19 16.04
CA GLY A 624 15.80 19.81 16.95
C GLY A 624 15.99 19.33 18.38
N MET A 625 15.35 20.04 19.32
CA MET A 625 15.49 19.79 20.75
C MET A 625 14.25 19.11 21.34
N ARG A 626 14.49 18.22 22.30
CA ARG A 626 13.44 17.62 23.10
C ARG A 626 12.82 18.68 24.02
N SER A 627 11.54 18.50 24.32
CA SER A 627 10.83 19.33 25.30
C SER A 627 10.03 18.45 26.25
N PRO A 628 9.84 18.87 27.53
CA PRO A 628 9.04 18.11 28.47
C PRO A 628 7.62 17.82 27.97
N ALA A 629 7.01 18.79 27.26
CA ALA A 629 5.67 18.67 26.70
C ALA A 629 5.61 17.62 25.58
N TYR A 630 6.57 17.63 24.66
CA TYR A 630 6.60 16.66 23.57
C TYR A 630 6.96 15.25 24.05
N ASP A 631 7.89 15.11 24.99
CA ASP A 631 8.23 13.84 25.63
C ASP A 631 7.01 13.20 26.31
N LEU A 632 6.19 14.01 27.01
CA LEU A 632 4.94 13.55 27.61
C LEU A 632 3.94 13.08 26.54
N ALA A 633 3.77 13.84 25.45
CA ALA A 633 2.91 13.46 24.34
C ALA A 633 3.34 12.13 23.69
N MET A 634 4.65 11.89 23.60
CA MET A 634 5.24 10.66 23.08
C MET A 634 4.96 9.43 23.96
N ARG A 635 4.70 9.62 25.26
CA ARG A 635 4.20 8.56 26.15
C ARG A 635 2.69 8.31 26.03
N MET A 636 1.95 9.15 25.29
CA MET A 636 0.48 9.13 25.20
C MET A 636 -0.04 8.87 23.76
N PRO A 637 -0.06 7.62 23.27
CA PRO A 637 -0.52 7.29 21.92
C PRO A 637 -1.96 7.74 21.59
N THR A 638 -2.85 7.67 22.58
CA THR A 638 -4.26 8.07 22.42
C THR A 638 -4.41 9.58 22.28
N PHE A 639 -3.56 10.36 22.95
CA PHE A 639 -3.49 11.81 22.79
C PHE A 639 -3.03 12.16 21.38
N ARG A 640 -1.88 11.64 20.92
CA ARG A 640 -1.37 11.87 19.55
C ARG A 640 -2.38 11.46 18.48
N ARG A 641 -3.04 10.31 18.65
CA ARG A 641 -4.12 9.87 17.73
C ARG A 641 -5.30 10.84 17.69
N ARG A 642 -5.68 11.47 18.81
CA ARG A 642 -6.75 12.47 18.84
C ARG A 642 -6.31 13.78 18.19
N MET A 643 -5.09 14.24 18.49
CA MET A 643 -4.46 15.41 17.87
C MET A 643 -4.52 15.30 16.35
N MET A 644 -3.99 14.21 15.78
CA MET A 644 -4.00 13.98 14.33
C MET A 644 -5.40 13.95 13.69
N LYS A 645 -6.43 13.57 14.45
CA LYS A 645 -7.80 13.42 13.92
C LYS A 645 -8.64 14.69 14.04
N ARG A 646 -8.23 15.64 14.88
CA ARG A 646 -9.06 16.78 15.29
C ARG A 646 -8.38 18.12 15.10
N ILE A 647 -7.06 18.14 15.01
CA ILE A 647 -6.26 19.36 14.96
C ILE A 647 -5.55 19.43 13.59
N PRO A 648 -5.54 20.60 12.93
CA PRO A 648 -4.73 20.87 11.74
C PRO A 648 -3.25 20.54 11.94
N ARG A 649 -2.55 20.18 10.85
CA ARG A 649 -1.16 19.66 10.91
C ARG A 649 -0.15 20.68 11.46
N ASP A 650 -0.36 21.94 11.13
CA ASP A 650 0.39 23.13 11.55
C ASP A 650 0.27 23.42 13.05
N GLU A 651 -0.76 22.90 13.72
CA GLU A 651 -1.04 23.11 15.15
C GLU A 651 -0.70 21.87 16.01
N TRP A 652 0.03 20.91 15.44
CA TRP A 652 0.45 19.72 16.18
C TRP A 652 1.57 20.05 17.17
N LEU A 653 1.57 19.39 18.33
CA LEU A 653 2.75 19.37 19.19
C LEU A 653 3.90 18.74 18.41
N TYR A 654 5.04 19.44 18.40
CA TYR A 654 6.16 19.15 17.52
C TYR A 654 7.51 19.37 18.22
N PRO A 655 8.59 18.68 17.80
CA PRO A 655 9.96 18.99 18.24
C PRO A 655 10.33 20.47 18.09
N SER A 656 11.18 20.98 18.98
CA SER A 656 11.66 22.35 18.90
C SER A 656 12.76 22.46 17.86
N MET A 657 12.41 22.86 16.64
CA MET A 657 13.33 22.94 15.49
C MET A 657 14.08 24.29 15.36
N ASN A 658 13.81 25.25 16.24
CA ASN A 658 14.35 26.61 16.13
C ASN A 658 15.74 26.78 16.78
N HIS A 659 16.57 25.72 16.82
CA HIS A 659 17.90 25.75 17.41
C HIS A 659 18.90 25.08 16.47
N GLY A 660 20.15 25.55 16.49
CA GLY A 660 21.28 24.84 15.89
C GLY A 660 22.14 24.19 16.95
N CYS A 661 22.46 22.91 16.81
CA CYS A 661 23.43 22.26 17.68
C CYS A 661 24.21 21.14 16.98
N VAL A 662 25.51 21.14 17.21
CA VAL A 662 26.43 20.05 16.85
C VAL A 662 27.14 19.57 18.12
N VAL A 663 27.25 18.26 18.29
CA VAL A 663 27.91 17.63 19.43
C VAL A 663 29.13 16.86 18.93
N LYS A 664 30.26 16.99 19.62
CA LYS A 664 31.44 16.15 19.42
C LYS A 664 31.49 15.05 20.46
N VAL A 665 31.62 13.80 20.03
CA VAL A 665 31.65 12.61 20.90
C VAL A 665 32.90 11.76 20.64
N SER A 666 33.53 11.26 21.69
CA SER A 666 34.69 10.38 21.59
C SER A 666 34.32 9.00 21.06
N GLU A 667 35.30 8.19 20.67
CA GLU A 667 35.13 6.79 20.28
C GLU A 667 34.54 5.91 21.42
N GLN A 668 34.60 6.38 22.67
CA GLN A 668 34.02 5.71 23.84
C GLN A 668 32.61 6.22 24.19
N GLY A 669 32.07 7.17 23.43
CA GLY A 669 30.74 7.75 23.67
C GLY A 669 30.72 8.85 24.74
N GLU A 670 31.84 9.53 24.97
CA GLU A 670 31.92 10.69 25.87
C GLU A 670 31.74 11.99 25.10
N VAL A 671 30.93 12.92 25.62
CA VAL A 671 30.76 14.25 25.01
C VAL A 671 32.01 15.09 25.25
N LEU A 672 32.68 15.48 24.16
CA LEU A 672 33.90 16.30 24.18
C LEU A 672 33.57 17.80 24.09
N GLY A 673 32.44 18.15 23.48
CA GLY A 673 31.98 19.53 23.38
C GLY A 673 30.70 19.69 22.60
N THR A 674 30.09 20.86 22.74
CA THR A 674 28.88 21.27 22.04
C THR A 674 29.11 22.62 21.35
N TRP A 675 28.48 22.79 20.20
CA TRP A 675 28.45 24.03 19.46
C TRP A 675 27.00 24.39 19.21
N TRP A 676 26.59 25.54 19.73
CA TRP A 676 25.19 25.95 19.73
C TRP A 676 24.98 27.27 18.98
N ASP A 677 23.83 27.35 18.31
CA ASP A 677 23.14 28.58 17.90
C ASP A 677 21.77 28.58 18.59
N PRO A 678 21.69 29.06 19.86
CA PRO A 678 20.47 28.97 20.64
C PRO A 678 19.30 29.74 20.02
N GLY A 679 19.59 30.81 19.28
CA GLY A 679 18.58 31.62 18.59
C GLY A 679 18.16 31.07 17.22
N GLY A 680 18.89 30.10 16.67
CA GLY A 680 18.68 29.57 15.32
C GLY A 680 18.81 30.62 14.22
N THR A 681 19.56 31.69 14.48
CA THR A 681 19.68 32.85 13.56
C THR A 681 20.80 32.69 12.54
N ALA A 682 21.88 32.01 12.93
CA ALA A 682 22.97 31.65 12.04
C ALA A 682 22.60 30.40 11.24
N HIS A 683 22.28 29.32 11.95
CA HIS A 683 21.96 27.99 11.40
C HIS A 683 20.96 27.25 12.30
N ALA A 684 19.67 27.32 11.98
CA ALA A 684 18.66 26.47 12.62
C ALA A 684 18.63 25.07 11.96
N THR A 685 18.00 24.09 12.62
CA THR A 685 17.76 22.74 12.05
C THR A 685 19.01 22.12 11.42
N ILE A 686 20.10 22.05 12.18
CA ILE A 686 21.35 21.48 11.66
C ILE A 686 21.16 19.99 11.42
N THR A 687 21.33 19.57 10.17
CA THR A 687 21.17 18.17 9.74
C THR A 687 22.52 17.51 9.45
N SER A 688 23.54 18.30 9.09
CA SER A 688 24.87 17.77 8.76
C SER A 688 26.01 18.68 9.19
N MET A 689 27.19 18.09 9.31
CA MET A 689 28.44 18.81 9.48
C MET A 689 29.63 18.06 8.87
N ARG A 690 30.60 18.78 8.33
CA ARG A 690 31.87 18.19 7.87
C ARG A 690 33.05 18.96 8.39
N GLU A 691 33.98 18.25 9.00
CA GLU A 691 35.28 18.80 9.33
C GLU A 691 36.21 18.69 8.11
N HIS A 692 36.81 19.81 7.69
CA HIS A 692 37.79 19.83 6.62
C HIS A 692 38.73 21.04 6.75
N GLY A 693 40.04 20.80 6.68
CA GLY A 693 41.04 21.87 6.66
C GLY A 693 41.04 22.80 7.88
N GLY A 694 40.70 22.29 9.07
CA GLY A 694 40.60 23.10 10.30
C GLY A 694 39.29 23.89 10.45
N TYR A 695 38.32 23.64 9.57
CA TYR A 695 36.99 24.25 9.63
C TYR A 695 35.91 23.19 9.79
N LEU A 696 34.81 23.58 10.42
CA LEU A 696 33.57 22.83 10.46
C LEU A 696 32.55 23.50 9.53
N TYR A 697 32.10 22.75 8.52
CA TYR A 697 31.06 23.14 7.57
C TYR A 697 29.72 22.60 8.05
N ILE A 698 28.66 23.38 7.94
CA ILE A 698 27.35 23.08 8.56
C ILE A 698 26.24 23.19 7.53
N GLY A 699 25.48 22.11 7.38
CA GLY A 699 24.25 22.05 6.58
C GLY A 699 22.99 22.04 7.45
N GLY A 700 21.86 22.42 6.87
CA GLY A 700 20.56 22.33 7.52
C GLY A 700 19.39 22.48 6.55
N LEU A 701 18.36 21.68 6.77
CA LEU A 701 17.22 21.50 5.86
C LEU A 701 16.43 22.79 5.58
N GLU A 702 16.34 23.70 6.55
CA GLU A 702 15.60 24.96 6.43
C GLU A 702 16.50 26.18 6.21
N ASN A 703 17.80 25.95 6.00
CA ASN A 703 18.77 27.03 5.82
C ASN A 703 18.88 27.47 4.35
N ASN A 704 19.22 28.74 4.16
CA ASN A 704 19.49 29.33 2.85
C ASN A 704 20.99 29.63 2.62
N ARG A 705 21.86 28.95 3.36
CA ARG A 705 23.32 29.14 3.42
C ARG A 705 23.99 27.89 3.99
N ILE A 706 25.30 27.75 3.78
CA ILE A 706 26.15 26.77 4.46
C ILE A 706 26.99 27.52 5.49
N GLY A 707 27.08 27.00 6.71
CA GLY A 707 27.89 27.61 7.77
C GLY A 707 29.33 27.15 7.70
N ARG A 708 30.29 28.05 7.96
CA ARG A 708 31.71 27.73 8.14
C ARG A 708 32.22 28.31 9.45
N ILE A 709 32.82 27.48 10.30
CA ILE A 709 33.41 27.88 11.58
C ILE A 709 34.83 27.37 11.66
N LYS A 710 35.75 28.20 12.15
CA LYS A 710 37.12 27.79 12.42
C LYS A 710 37.15 26.99 13.73
N LEU A 711 37.79 25.82 13.68
CA LEU A 711 38.04 25.03 14.88
C LEU A 711 39.35 25.51 15.53
N ASP A 712 39.35 25.62 16.85
CA ASP A 712 40.58 25.90 17.59
C ASP A 712 41.53 24.70 17.44
N GLU A 713 42.82 24.96 17.16
CA GLU A 713 43.83 23.90 17.23
C GLU A 713 43.79 23.30 18.63
N ALA A 714 43.68 21.96 18.71
CA ALA A 714 43.48 21.25 19.97
C ALA A 714 44.46 21.76 21.05
N GLU A 715 43.93 22.29 22.16
CA GLU A 715 44.73 22.37 23.37
C GLU A 715 45.25 20.96 23.68
N PRO A 716 46.56 20.77 23.87
CA PRO A 716 47.09 19.49 24.26
C PRO A 716 46.51 19.16 25.63
N THR A 717 45.60 18.19 25.69
CA THR A 717 45.11 17.63 26.95
C THR A 717 46.31 17.27 27.82
N ALA A 718 46.42 17.92 28.96
CA ALA A 718 47.45 17.68 29.96
C ALA A 718 47.27 16.29 30.60
N SER A 719 47.65 15.23 29.89
CA SER A 719 47.90 13.89 30.44
C SER A 719 48.53 12.94 29.40
N SER A 720 49.70 13.28 28.86
CA SER A 720 50.58 12.24 28.32
C SER A 720 52.05 12.55 28.61
N SER A 721 52.49 12.13 29.79
CA SER A 721 53.89 11.90 30.04
C SER A 721 54.38 10.74 29.17
N GLY A 722 55.11 11.09 28.11
CA GLY A 722 56.25 10.32 27.61
C GLY A 722 55.97 9.09 26.75
N ARG A 723 56.08 9.26 25.43
CA ARG A 723 57.00 8.45 24.60
C ARG A 723 57.14 9.05 23.20
N ALA A 724 58.26 9.73 22.98
CA ALA A 724 58.75 10.04 21.65
C ALA A 724 59.21 8.73 20.97
N VAL A 725 58.69 8.44 19.78
CA VAL A 725 59.28 7.46 18.87
C VAL A 725 59.88 8.24 17.70
N ARG A 726 61.20 8.12 17.57
CA ARG A 726 62.03 8.73 16.54
C ARG A 726 61.64 8.25 15.14
N SER A 727 61.76 9.18 14.19
CA SER A 727 61.82 8.93 12.76
C SER A 727 62.97 7.98 12.40
N VAL A 728 62.71 7.08 11.46
CA VAL A 728 63.77 6.41 10.69
C VAL A 728 63.50 6.70 9.22
N ALA A 729 64.27 7.63 8.69
CA ALA A 729 64.52 7.74 7.26
C ALA A 729 65.48 6.61 6.86
N GLY A 730 65.21 5.97 5.73
CA GLY A 730 66.10 4.98 5.13
C GLY A 730 66.09 5.13 3.61
N SER A 731 67.08 5.83 3.08
CA SER A 731 67.41 5.88 1.66
C SER A 731 68.33 4.74 1.26
N ALA A 732 68.03 4.16 0.09
CA ALA A 732 68.95 3.66 -0.95
C ALA A 732 69.73 2.32 -0.80
N ALA A 733 69.81 1.66 -1.96
CA ALA A 733 70.82 0.73 -2.47
C ALA A 733 70.76 -0.76 -2.06
N ASN A 734 70.08 -1.58 -2.87
CA ASN A 734 70.70 -2.44 -3.91
C ASN A 734 69.62 -3.14 -4.74
#